data_AF-A0A952Q0Q3-F1
#
_entry.id   AF-A0A952Q0Q3-F1
#
_cell.length_a   1.000
_cell.length_b   1.000
_cell.length_c   1.000
_cell.angle_alpha   90.00
_cell.angle_beta   90.00
_cell.angle_gamma   90.00
#
_symmetry.space_group_name_H-M   'P 1'
#
loop_
_entity.id
_entity.type
_entity.pdbx_description
1 polymer ?
#
loop_
_entity_poly.entity_id
_entity_poly.type
_entity_poly.pdbx_seq_one_letter_code
_entity_poly.pdbx_strand_id
1 'polypeptide(L)'
;MLHKRSFFTAGTVMILGALLISTSGISAISGLVIPTPTFTTGQTTFLDELAKDTWSYLSTRTSHHLPWSWWSPTKAGGDFANPAEIGLHMLSMVGAYEMKQTWQPPVATVETELTAILDQLRAWQSGSQAYQPHGPNAINGVFYAWYWVSWEPPVVGAGDANHVVPSIDNAILAASLLTIREWGEVNNEPIIAQKADTILQDMNFMLWYDTTLHQFRHVGVVEPFTGPYWDYYSNEGRLINFVARALGQLSAVEFQNSLDALAQLPATYTRPAPNAPITVQKVAWDGSYFTYTAPALFIREMPTPYGNSSIDSATLAQIAYAQDMGYAAWGLSDCFDLNGDYVQQGAMPTATGGSPETRPGLVTPHASALALITSYADEAMANLQFLATIAGAYDPNYGFRDSVQTIAPNYGVVGIVFSALSQEYILLSIASSQTDFIWRYLYRDAGVRTAHHELFEIPLDTIGIYRPATNYFYLKNSNTDGFADIYVTLSGLGMNPSEYQDVPVVGDWNGDGVDTVGFYRRGRASDGAGAGQFVLSDSNVQANVAANYTFTLGIKDDTPIVGDWDGDGKDGVGVFRPSNGLIYIKNTMATGFADYVMVLGIPGDTGIAGDWNNDGKDSPGVFRPSQVKYYLTNKVCNCSVIGDFESVLGIAGDQGFVGDWDGDGGTGTGVFRPSNGLTYLRNDPTTNGFADMSFVYGIPGDYAFSGNWSVIISGASSQLAPTFQP
;
A
#
# COMPACT_ATOMS: atom_id res chain seq x y z
N MET A 1 -23.48 53.47 15.31
CA MET A 1 -24.26 54.38 14.43
C MET A 1 -23.92 54.05 12.98
N LEU A 2 -24.85 54.28 12.05
CA LEU A 2 -24.61 54.06 10.61
C LEU A 2 -23.57 55.04 10.03
N HIS A 3 -22.89 54.64 8.95
CA HIS A 3 -23.05 55.13 7.57
C HIS A 3 -22.45 54.06 6.61
N LYS A 4 -23.10 53.55 5.54
CA LYS A 4 -23.56 54.18 4.27
C LYS A 4 -22.41 54.90 3.53
N ARG A 5 -22.16 54.82 2.22
CA ARG A 5 -22.85 54.32 0.98
C ARG A 5 -21.72 54.08 -0.10
N SER A 6 -21.87 53.61 -1.36
CA SER A 6 -22.96 53.37 -2.35
C SER A 6 -22.57 52.13 -3.22
N PHE A 7 -23.43 51.43 -3.98
CA PHE A 7 -24.12 51.73 -5.29
C PHE A 7 -23.17 52.19 -6.43
N PHE A 8 -23.25 51.68 -7.67
CA PHE A 8 -24.46 51.35 -8.47
C PHE A 8 -24.34 50.14 -9.43
N THR A 9 -25.51 49.70 -9.91
CA THR A 9 -25.80 48.53 -10.76
C THR A 9 -25.99 48.84 -12.25
N ALA A 10 -25.59 47.91 -13.12
CA ALA A 10 -26.29 47.48 -14.35
C ALA A 10 -25.61 46.19 -14.86
N GLY A 11 -26.26 45.11 -15.30
CA GLY A 11 -27.69 44.81 -15.40
C GLY A 11 -28.06 44.28 -16.79
N THR A 12 -27.99 42.96 -17.02
CA THR A 12 -28.80 42.23 -18.04
C THR A 12 -28.82 40.73 -17.71
N VAL A 13 -30.04 40.20 -17.79
CA VAL A 13 -30.49 38.80 -17.66
C VAL A 13 -29.54 37.74 -18.24
N MET A 14 -29.28 36.68 -17.48
CA MET A 14 -28.91 35.37 -18.03
C MET A 14 -29.93 34.31 -17.58
N ILE A 15 -30.37 33.46 -18.50
CA ILE A 15 -31.34 32.39 -18.27
C ILE A 15 -30.59 31.18 -17.71
N LEU A 16 -30.79 30.88 -16.42
CA LEU A 16 -30.34 29.61 -15.83
C LEU A 16 -31.34 28.51 -16.19
N GLY A 17 -31.05 27.81 -17.28
CA GLY A 17 -31.63 26.48 -17.52
C GLY A 17 -30.99 25.50 -16.55
N ALA A 18 -31.80 24.89 -15.68
CA ALA A 18 -31.34 23.78 -14.86
C ALA A 18 -31.01 22.59 -15.77
N LEU A 19 -29.77 22.12 -15.75
CA LEU A 19 -29.37 20.86 -16.35
C LEU A 19 -29.08 19.85 -15.25
N LEU A 20 -29.70 18.67 -15.36
CA LEU A 20 -29.64 17.64 -14.34
C LEU A 20 -28.21 17.10 -14.19
N ILE A 21 -27.75 17.00 -12.94
CA ILE A 21 -26.55 16.25 -12.59
C ILE A 21 -26.93 14.76 -12.66
N SER A 22 -26.53 14.08 -13.72
CA SER A 22 -26.60 12.62 -13.82
C SER A 22 -25.35 12.02 -13.17
N THR A 23 -25.49 11.53 -11.95
CA THR A 23 -24.46 10.73 -11.27
C THR A 23 -24.39 9.34 -11.87
N SER A 24 -23.46 9.12 -12.80
CA SER A 24 -23.16 7.80 -13.35
C SER A 24 -21.73 7.77 -13.91
N GLY A 25 -20.80 7.18 -13.16
CA GLY A 25 -19.38 7.15 -13.49
C GLY A 25 -18.50 6.81 -12.30
N ILE A 26 -18.84 5.76 -11.54
CA ILE A 26 -17.93 5.20 -10.55
C ILE A 26 -16.91 4.37 -11.34
N SER A 27 -15.66 4.84 -11.38
CA SER A 27 -14.51 4.07 -11.84
C SER A 27 -13.71 3.65 -10.61
N ALA A 28 -13.41 2.36 -10.52
CA ALA A 28 -12.63 1.82 -9.41
C ALA A 28 -11.23 2.43 -9.43
N ILE A 29 -10.69 2.76 -8.25
CA ILE A 29 -9.29 3.07 -8.08
C ILE A 29 -8.61 1.74 -7.75
N SER A 30 -7.89 1.20 -8.73
CA SER A 30 -7.02 0.03 -8.60
C SER A 30 -5.58 0.48 -8.75
N GLY A 31 -5.04 1.10 -7.70
CA GLY A 31 -3.60 1.05 -7.43
C GLY A 31 -3.30 -0.25 -6.69
N LEU A 32 -2.14 -0.82 -6.95
CA LEU A 32 -1.65 -2.10 -6.43
C LEU A 32 -2.47 -3.32 -6.94
N VAL A 33 -2.27 -3.72 -8.20
CA VAL A 33 -2.73 -5.03 -8.73
C VAL A 33 -1.69 -6.12 -8.43
N ILE A 34 -1.82 -6.77 -7.27
CA ILE A 34 -1.29 -8.14 -7.09
C ILE A 34 -2.38 -9.09 -7.60
N PRO A 35 -2.03 -10.22 -8.25
CA PRO A 35 -3.02 -11.22 -8.60
C PRO A 35 -3.80 -11.70 -7.37
N THR A 36 -5.04 -11.24 -7.24
CA THR A 36 -6.03 -11.76 -6.29
C THR A 36 -6.07 -13.29 -6.45
N PRO A 37 -5.94 -14.09 -5.37
CA PRO A 37 -5.78 -15.53 -5.49
C PRO A 37 -6.96 -16.18 -6.25
N THR A 38 -6.64 -16.91 -7.33
CA THR A 38 -7.65 -17.44 -8.25
C THR A 38 -8.22 -18.76 -7.76
N PHE A 39 -9.25 -18.68 -6.92
CA PHE A 39 -9.94 -19.85 -6.39
C PHE A 39 -10.87 -20.52 -7.42
N THR A 40 -10.97 -21.86 -7.35
CA THR A 40 -11.99 -22.60 -8.09
C THR A 40 -13.39 -22.29 -7.56
N THR A 41 -14.43 -22.47 -8.38
CA THR A 41 -15.83 -22.19 -7.99
C THR A 41 -16.23 -22.84 -6.65
N GLY A 42 -15.78 -24.07 -6.38
CA GLY A 42 -16.07 -24.75 -5.12
C GLY A 42 -15.34 -24.16 -3.91
N GLN A 43 -14.12 -23.65 -4.10
CA GLN A 43 -13.38 -22.92 -3.08
C GLN A 43 -14.02 -21.55 -2.80
N THR A 44 -14.46 -20.83 -3.85
CA THR A 44 -15.23 -19.58 -3.69
C THR A 44 -16.53 -19.80 -2.93
N THR A 45 -17.30 -20.85 -3.23
CA THR A 45 -18.52 -21.19 -2.46
C THR A 45 -18.20 -21.52 -1.00
N PHE A 46 -17.13 -22.26 -0.72
CA PHE A 46 -16.71 -22.55 0.65
C PHE A 46 -16.34 -21.27 1.44
N LEU A 47 -15.61 -20.33 0.83
CA LEU A 47 -15.29 -19.05 1.47
C LEU A 47 -16.53 -18.16 1.66
N ASP A 48 -17.48 -18.19 0.73
CA ASP A 48 -18.76 -17.46 0.86
C ASP A 48 -19.59 -17.98 2.04
N GLU A 49 -19.71 -19.31 2.18
CA GLU A 49 -20.38 -19.95 3.32
C GLU A 49 -19.67 -19.65 4.65
N LEU A 50 -18.34 -19.77 4.69
CA LEU A 50 -17.53 -19.43 5.87
C LEU A 50 -17.65 -17.94 6.25
N ALA A 51 -17.57 -17.02 5.28
CA ALA A 51 -17.72 -15.59 5.52
C ALA A 51 -19.12 -15.25 6.04
N LYS A 52 -20.17 -15.83 5.46
CA LYS A 52 -21.55 -15.67 5.91
C LYS A 52 -21.75 -16.13 7.36
N ASP A 53 -21.25 -17.31 7.72
CA ASP A 53 -21.46 -17.88 9.05
C ASP A 53 -20.58 -17.16 10.10
N THR A 54 -19.38 -16.69 9.71
CA THR A 54 -18.53 -15.81 10.52
C THR A 54 -19.18 -14.43 10.73
N TRP A 55 -19.77 -13.84 9.68
CA TRP A 55 -20.54 -12.60 9.78
C TRP A 55 -21.79 -12.75 10.67
N SER A 56 -22.44 -13.91 10.67
CA SER A 56 -23.54 -14.22 11.59
C SER A 56 -23.09 -14.21 13.07
N TYR A 57 -21.87 -14.65 13.38
CA TYR A 57 -21.28 -14.42 14.70
C TYR A 57 -21.09 -12.92 14.98
N LEU A 58 -20.33 -12.22 14.12
CA LEU A 58 -19.92 -10.83 14.36
C LEU A 58 -21.13 -9.89 14.49
N SER A 59 -22.14 -10.04 13.62
CA SER A 59 -23.36 -9.22 13.63
C SER A 59 -24.34 -9.51 14.77
N THR A 60 -24.18 -10.60 15.53
CA THR A 60 -25.11 -10.99 16.61
C THR A 60 -24.48 -11.06 18.01
N ARG A 61 -23.15 -11.00 18.11
CA ARG A 61 -22.39 -10.96 19.37
C ARG A 61 -21.89 -9.55 19.64
N THR A 62 -22.84 -8.63 19.77
CA THR A 62 -22.60 -7.21 20.05
C THR A 62 -23.40 -6.73 21.25
N SER A 63 -23.01 -5.60 21.82
CA SER A 63 -23.83 -4.81 22.73
C SER A 63 -23.52 -3.34 22.53
N HIS A 64 -24.57 -2.52 22.43
CA HIS A 64 -24.47 -1.08 22.14
C HIS A 64 -23.56 -0.77 20.93
N HIS A 65 -23.75 -1.53 19.85
CA HIS A 65 -23.01 -1.46 18.58
C HIS A 65 -21.53 -1.91 18.64
N LEU A 66 -21.02 -2.35 19.79
CA LEU A 66 -19.64 -2.82 19.97
C LEU A 66 -19.57 -4.36 20.06
N PRO A 67 -18.50 -5.01 19.58
CA PRO A 67 -18.34 -6.46 19.60
C PRO A 67 -18.18 -7.02 21.03
N TRP A 68 -18.51 -8.30 21.22
CA TRP A 68 -18.07 -9.08 22.38
C TRP A 68 -16.73 -9.75 22.05
N SER A 69 -15.68 -9.45 22.82
CA SER A 69 -14.32 -10.02 22.68
C SER A 69 -14.32 -11.55 22.58
N TRP A 70 -15.26 -12.22 23.27
CA TRP A 70 -15.52 -13.64 23.02
C TRP A 70 -16.93 -14.06 23.45
N TRP A 71 -17.36 -15.23 22.96
CA TRP A 71 -18.57 -15.88 23.42
C TRP A 71 -18.39 -17.41 23.51
N SER A 72 -19.09 -18.02 24.46
CA SER A 72 -19.16 -19.47 24.60
C SER A 72 -20.58 -19.90 24.98
N PRO A 73 -21.10 -21.02 24.43
CA PRO A 73 -22.36 -21.62 24.90
C PRO A 73 -22.25 -22.20 26.32
N THR A 74 -21.03 -22.32 26.87
CA THR A 74 -20.75 -23.05 28.12
C THR A 74 -19.95 -22.25 29.15
N LYS A 75 -19.35 -21.11 28.78
CA LYS A 75 -18.57 -20.22 29.66
C LYS A 75 -19.20 -18.82 29.60
N ALA A 76 -19.56 -18.26 30.76
CA ALA A 76 -20.17 -16.92 30.84
C ALA A 76 -19.09 -15.83 30.90
N GLY A 77 -19.35 -14.68 30.27
CA GLY A 77 -18.44 -13.55 30.13
C GLY A 77 -18.20 -13.20 28.66
N GLY A 78 -17.15 -12.40 28.41
CA GLY A 78 -16.73 -11.97 27.07
C GLY A 78 -17.47 -10.74 26.53
N ASP A 79 -18.39 -10.18 27.31
CA ASP A 79 -19.17 -8.97 27.04
C ASP A 79 -18.39 -7.66 27.29
N PHE A 80 -17.13 -7.65 26.85
CA PHE A 80 -16.19 -6.54 26.85
C PHE A 80 -15.45 -6.47 25.50
N ALA A 81 -14.78 -5.35 25.19
CA ALA A 81 -13.98 -5.21 23.97
C ALA A 81 -12.74 -4.33 24.17
N ASN A 82 -11.75 -4.51 23.30
CA ASN A 82 -10.57 -3.64 23.16
C ASN A 82 -10.64 -2.75 21.89
N PRO A 83 -9.76 -1.73 21.76
CA PRO A 83 -9.76 -0.84 20.59
C PRO A 83 -9.49 -1.54 19.24
N ALA A 84 -8.70 -2.62 19.23
CA ALA A 84 -8.41 -3.38 18.01
C ALA A 84 -9.67 -4.10 17.52
N GLU A 85 -10.35 -4.83 18.40
CA GLU A 85 -11.64 -5.49 18.13
C GLU A 85 -12.66 -4.47 17.61
N ILE A 86 -12.80 -3.30 18.25
CA ILE A 86 -13.73 -2.25 17.79
C ILE A 86 -13.36 -1.76 16.38
N GLY A 87 -12.07 -1.57 16.09
CA GLY A 87 -11.58 -1.18 14.77
C GLY A 87 -11.84 -2.25 13.69
N LEU A 88 -11.52 -3.51 13.98
CA LEU A 88 -11.69 -4.65 13.07
C LEU A 88 -13.17 -5.02 12.88
N HIS A 89 -14.01 -4.76 13.88
CA HIS A 89 -15.47 -4.90 13.79
C HIS A 89 -16.09 -3.90 12.81
N MET A 90 -15.67 -2.62 12.85
CA MET A 90 -16.07 -1.62 11.84
C MET A 90 -15.65 -2.06 10.43
N LEU A 91 -14.42 -2.56 10.27
CA LEU A 91 -13.97 -3.10 8.98
C LEU A 91 -14.75 -4.35 8.57
N SER A 92 -15.20 -5.17 9.52
CA SER A 92 -15.98 -6.38 9.24
C SER A 92 -17.36 -6.06 8.66
N MET A 93 -17.97 -4.96 9.12
CA MET A 93 -19.21 -4.43 8.53
C MET A 93 -19.00 -4.00 7.08
N VAL A 94 -17.92 -3.26 6.81
CA VAL A 94 -17.56 -2.82 5.46
C VAL A 94 -17.19 -4.02 4.58
N GLY A 95 -16.36 -4.95 5.06
CA GLY A 95 -15.96 -6.15 4.32
C GLY A 95 -17.14 -7.02 3.92
N ALA A 96 -18.06 -7.30 4.85
CA ALA A 96 -19.29 -8.03 4.57
C ALA A 96 -20.16 -7.34 3.49
N TYR A 97 -20.20 -6.01 3.47
CA TYR A 97 -20.86 -5.21 2.43
C TYR A 97 -20.07 -5.15 1.11
N GLU A 98 -18.74 -5.17 1.16
CA GLU A 98 -17.87 -5.10 -0.02
C GLU A 98 -17.79 -6.42 -0.78
N MET A 99 -18.07 -7.57 -0.14
CA MET A 99 -18.15 -8.88 -0.81
C MET A 99 -19.29 -8.98 -1.84
N LYS A 100 -20.29 -8.08 -1.84
CA LYS A 100 -21.44 -8.04 -2.78
C LYS A 100 -22.28 -9.32 -2.84
N GLN A 101 -22.29 -10.09 -1.74
CA GLN A 101 -22.99 -11.37 -1.64
C GLN A 101 -24.46 -11.24 -1.25
N THR A 102 -25.25 -12.29 -1.48
CA THR A 102 -26.71 -12.28 -1.22
C THR A 102 -27.08 -12.15 0.27
N TRP A 103 -26.15 -12.46 1.18
CA TRP A 103 -26.32 -12.38 2.63
C TRP A 103 -25.76 -11.08 3.25
N GLN A 104 -25.15 -10.20 2.44
CA GLN A 104 -24.51 -8.97 2.92
C GLN A 104 -25.45 -8.09 3.76
N PRO A 105 -24.93 -7.30 4.71
CA PRO A 105 -25.74 -6.28 5.37
C PRO A 105 -26.21 -5.21 4.37
N PRO A 106 -27.43 -4.65 4.53
CA PRO A 106 -27.83 -3.44 3.83
C PRO A 106 -26.89 -2.27 4.14
N VAL A 107 -26.59 -1.42 3.16
CA VAL A 107 -25.69 -0.26 3.35
C VAL A 107 -26.15 0.66 4.47
N ALA A 108 -27.47 0.91 4.60
CA ALA A 108 -28.05 1.67 5.69
C ALA A 108 -27.82 1.06 7.09
N THR A 109 -27.63 -0.26 7.19
CA THR A 109 -27.21 -0.91 8.44
C THR A 109 -25.74 -0.61 8.72
N VAL A 110 -24.86 -0.74 7.73
CA VAL A 110 -23.44 -0.38 7.85
C VAL A 110 -23.28 1.08 8.25
N GLU A 111 -23.96 2.01 7.58
CA GLU A 111 -23.97 3.44 7.91
C GLU A 111 -24.40 3.72 9.36
N THR A 112 -25.46 3.04 9.82
CA THR A 112 -26.02 3.21 11.17
C THR A 112 -25.04 2.72 12.24
N GLU A 113 -24.51 1.50 12.08
CA GLU A 113 -23.60 0.89 13.04
C GLU A 113 -22.25 1.63 13.08
N LEU A 114 -21.64 1.95 11.93
CA LEU A 114 -20.42 2.75 11.87
C LEU A 114 -20.62 4.12 12.54
N THR A 115 -21.74 4.80 12.28
CA THR A 115 -22.05 6.08 12.93
C THR A 115 -22.14 5.95 14.45
N ALA A 116 -22.80 4.90 14.95
CA ALA A 116 -22.95 4.66 16.38
C ALA A 116 -21.61 4.35 17.07
N ILE A 117 -20.76 3.50 16.46
CA ILE A 117 -19.43 3.19 16.98
C ILE A 117 -18.55 4.45 17.01
N LEU A 118 -18.53 5.23 15.92
CA LEU A 118 -17.75 6.47 15.84
C LEU A 118 -18.24 7.52 16.86
N ASP A 119 -19.55 7.63 17.09
CA ASP A 119 -20.08 8.50 18.15
C ASP A 119 -19.69 8.03 19.56
N GLN A 120 -19.67 6.71 19.80
CA GLN A 120 -19.25 6.16 21.10
C GLN A 120 -17.75 6.37 21.35
N LEU A 121 -16.89 6.13 20.34
CA LEU A 121 -15.46 6.45 20.37
C LEU A 121 -15.24 7.95 20.62
N ARG A 122 -15.97 8.83 19.92
CA ARG A 122 -15.85 10.28 20.12
C ARG A 122 -16.34 10.73 21.49
N ALA A 123 -17.38 10.11 22.04
CA ALA A 123 -17.89 10.39 23.38
C ALA A 123 -16.88 10.03 24.48
N TRP A 124 -16.15 8.93 24.31
CA TRP A 124 -15.01 8.56 25.16
C TRP A 124 -13.85 9.53 25.02
N GLN A 125 -13.36 9.75 23.79
CA GLN A 125 -12.18 10.56 23.48
C GLN A 125 -12.33 12.03 23.94
N SER A 126 -13.53 12.60 23.79
CA SER A 126 -13.85 13.97 24.24
C SER A 126 -14.23 14.08 25.72
N GLY A 127 -14.39 12.95 26.43
CA GLY A 127 -14.90 12.89 27.80
C GLY A 127 -16.34 13.41 27.96
N SER A 128 -17.10 13.57 26.88
CA SER A 128 -18.47 14.13 26.89
C SER A 128 -19.53 13.16 27.41
N GLN A 129 -19.21 11.87 27.54
CA GLN A 129 -20.08 10.88 28.18
C GLN A 129 -20.32 11.21 29.66
N ALA A 130 -21.58 11.38 30.06
CA ALA A 130 -21.93 11.80 31.42
C ALA A 130 -21.69 10.73 32.51
N TYR A 131 -21.77 9.45 32.15
CA TYR A 131 -21.55 8.33 33.07
C TYR A 131 -20.19 7.67 32.79
N GLN A 132 -19.23 7.96 33.67
CA GLN A 132 -17.83 7.50 33.60
C GLN A 132 -17.39 7.09 35.02
N PRO A 133 -17.91 5.96 35.56
CA PRO A 133 -17.80 5.59 36.98
C PRO A 133 -16.38 5.20 37.42
N HIS A 134 -15.48 4.96 36.46
CA HIS A 134 -14.10 4.52 36.68
C HIS A 134 -13.06 5.59 36.27
N GLY A 135 -13.51 6.83 36.04
CA GLY A 135 -12.68 7.89 35.48
C GLY A 135 -12.89 8.02 33.96
N PRO A 136 -12.10 8.88 33.28
CA PRO A 136 -12.22 9.09 31.84
C PRO A 136 -12.14 7.78 31.05
N ASN A 137 -12.99 7.62 30.04
CA ASN A 137 -12.98 6.46 29.14
C ASN A 137 -11.88 6.54 28.06
N ALA A 138 -11.08 7.60 28.01
CA ALA A 138 -9.92 7.77 27.14
C ALA A 138 -8.90 8.69 27.83
N ILE A 139 -7.66 8.73 27.33
CA ILE A 139 -6.60 9.61 27.83
C ILE A 139 -5.82 10.22 26.67
N ASN A 140 -5.62 11.55 26.70
CA ASN A 140 -4.80 12.28 25.71
C ASN A 140 -5.12 11.94 24.24
N GLY A 141 -6.40 11.69 23.93
CA GLY A 141 -6.88 11.35 22.60
C GLY A 141 -6.78 9.87 22.20
N VAL A 142 -6.23 9.00 23.06
CA VAL A 142 -6.09 7.54 22.82
C VAL A 142 -6.90 6.72 23.83
N PHE A 143 -7.15 5.46 23.47
CA PHE A 143 -8.10 4.57 24.15
C PHE A 143 -7.40 3.58 25.08
N TYR A 144 -8.13 3.14 26.11
CA TYR A 144 -7.68 2.11 27.04
C TYR A 144 -7.93 0.70 26.48
N ALA A 145 -7.32 -0.32 27.08
CA ALA A 145 -7.39 -1.70 26.59
C ALA A 145 -8.77 -2.36 26.71
N TRP A 146 -9.59 -2.04 27.71
CA TRP A 146 -10.80 -2.84 27.98
C TRP A 146 -12.03 -2.02 28.41
N TYR A 147 -13.12 -2.19 27.65
CA TYR A 147 -14.43 -1.56 27.85
C TYR A 147 -15.50 -2.62 28.09
N TRP A 148 -16.37 -2.43 29.09
CA TRP A 148 -17.56 -3.27 29.28
C TRP A 148 -18.67 -2.81 28.34
N VAL A 149 -18.82 -3.52 27.22
CA VAL A 149 -19.74 -3.15 26.14
C VAL A 149 -21.20 -3.48 26.44
N SER A 150 -21.47 -4.32 27.45
CA SER A 150 -22.84 -4.61 27.91
C SER A 150 -23.45 -3.53 28.80
N TRP A 151 -22.63 -2.62 29.35
CA TRP A 151 -23.09 -1.55 30.24
C TRP A 151 -23.68 -0.40 29.44
N GLU A 152 -24.69 0.28 29.98
CA GLU A 152 -25.36 1.42 29.32
C GLU A 152 -25.09 2.72 30.11
N PRO A 153 -24.34 3.69 29.55
CA PRO A 153 -23.49 3.57 28.36
C PRO A 153 -22.23 2.71 28.60
N PRO A 154 -21.58 2.19 27.54
CA PRO A 154 -20.29 1.49 27.61
C PRO A 154 -19.18 2.30 28.33
N VAL A 155 -18.40 1.64 29.18
CA VAL A 155 -17.39 2.28 30.05
C VAL A 155 -16.10 1.47 30.17
N VAL A 156 -14.97 2.16 30.43
CA VAL A 156 -13.70 1.51 30.77
C VAL A 156 -13.84 0.68 32.05
N GLY A 157 -13.12 -0.44 32.14
CA GLY A 157 -13.21 -1.34 33.30
C GLY A 157 -12.63 -0.80 34.62
N ALA A 158 -13.06 -1.40 35.73
CA ALA A 158 -12.91 -0.85 37.08
C ALA A 158 -11.53 -1.03 37.77
N GLY A 159 -10.55 -1.65 37.12
CA GLY A 159 -9.25 -1.98 37.74
C GLY A 159 -8.07 -1.79 36.80
N ASP A 160 -6.86 -1.69 37.34
CA ASP A 160 -5.63 -1.24 36.67
C ASP A 160 -5.36 -1.88 35.30
N ALA A 161 -5.65 -3.17 35.13
CA ALA A 161 -5.50 -3.89 33.86
C ALA A 161 -6.40 -3.36 32.72
N ASN A 162 -7.51 -2.69 33.06
CA ASN A 162 -8.41 -2.03 32.13
C ASN A 162 -7.98 -0.58 31.83
N HIS A 163 -7.17 0.03 32.71
CA HIS A 163 -6.53 1.33 32.49
C HIS A 163 -5.13 1.18 31.86
N VAL A 164 -4.85 0.03 31.26
CA VAL A 164 -3.76 -0.14 30.31
C VAL A 164 -4.04 0.71 29.07
N VAL A 165 -3.03 1.40 28.54
CA VAL A 165 -3.09 2.16 27.29
C VAL A 165 -2.20 1.45 26.24
N PRO A 166 -2.78 0.55 25.42
CA PRO A 166 -2.03 -0.29 24.48
C PRO A 166 -1.71 0.48 23.20
N SER A 167 -0.45 0.51 22.80
CA SER A 167 -0.01 1.21 21.59
C SER A 167 -0.51 0.54 20.32
N ILE A 168 -0.47 -0.80 20.29
CA ILE A 168 -0.82 -1.62 19.13
C ILE A 168 -2.33 -1.59 18.87
N ASP A 169 -3.18 -1.79 19.88
CA ASP A 169 -4.64 -1.76 19.67
C ASP A 169 -5.12 -0.40 19.16
N ASN A 170 -4.50 0.68 19.64
CA ASN A 170 -4.75 2.03 19.14
C ASN A 170 -4.25 2.21 17.69
N ALA A 171 -3.13 1.58 17.31
CA ALA A 171 -2.65 1.60 15.93
C ALA A 171 -3.55 0.80 14.97
N ILE A 172 -4.06 -0.37 15.40
CA ILE A 172 -5.08 -1.14 14.65
C ILE A 172 -6.35 -0.30 14.49
N LEU A 173 -6.84 0.34 15.57
CA LEU A 173 -7.99 1.23 15.50
C LEU A 173 -7.77 2.39 14.53
N ALA A 174 -6.60 3.05 14.55
CA ALA A 174 -6.30 4.15 13.64
C ALA A 174 -6.17 3.70 12.18
N ALA A 175 -5.55 2.55 11.91
CA ALA A 175 -5.51 1.97 10.56
C ALA A 175 -6.93 1.62 10.04
N SER A 176 -7.80 1.10 10.91
CA SER A 176 -9.22 0.91 10.62
C SER A 176 -9.93 2.24 10.35
N LEU A 177 -9.72 3.27 11.17
CA LEU A 177 -10.34 4.59 11.00
C LEU A 177 -9.92 5.28 9.70
N LEU A 178 -8.65 5.15 9.29
CA LEU A 178 -8.19 5.64 7.98
C LEU A 178 -8.94 4.95 6.83
N THR A 179 -9.05 3.62 6.88
CA THR A 179 -9.84 2.84 5.92
C THR A 179 -11.32 3.26 5.90
N ILE A 180 -11.94 3.45 7.07
CA ILE A 180 -13.34 3.88 7.20
C ILE A 180 -13.55 5.30 6.68
N ARG A 181 -12.59 6.22 6.89
CA ARG A 181 -12.65 7.58 6.35
C ARG A 181 -12.70 7.55 4.82
N GLU A 182 -11.76 6.83 4.21
CA GLU A 182 -11.65 6.72 2.75
C GLU A 182 -12.83 5.97 2.12
N TRP A 183 -13.35 4.94 2.80
CA TRP A 183 -14.61 4.29 2.41
C TRP A 183 -15.76 5.29 2.44
N GLY A 184 -15.86 6.11 3.48
CA GLY A 184 -16.88 7.15 3.62
C GLY A 184 -16.82 8.20 2.50
N GLU A 185 -15.62 8.65 2.12
CA GLU A 185 -15.47 9.58 0.98
C GLU A 185 -15.92 8.97 -0.35
N VAL A 186 -15.46 7.75 -0.67
CA VAL A 186 -15.77 7.07 -1.94
C VAL A 186 -17.26 6.74 -2.07
N ASN A 187 -17.92 6.38 -0.97
CA ASN A 187 -19.34 6.04 -0.97
C ASN A 187 -20.27 7.27 -0.78
N ASN A 188 -19.72 8.49 -0.78
CA ASN A 188 -20.47 9.74 -0.58
C ASN A 188 -21.18 9.80 0.78
N GLU A 189 -20.53 9.29 1.82
CA GLU A 189 -20.93 9.35 3.24
C GLU A 189 -20.04 10.31 4.05
N PRO A 190 -20.10 11.64 3.79
CA PRO A 190 -19.18 12.62 4.36
C PRO A 190 -19.29 12.74 5.89
N ILE A 191 -20.39 12.31 6.50
CA ILE A 191 -20.58 12.31 7.95
C ILE A 191 -19.71 11.23 8.60
N ILE A 192 -19.64 10.04 8.00
CA ILE A 192 -18.79 8.93 8.48
C ILE A 192 -17.32 9.31 8.31
N ALA A 193 -16.94 9.83 7.13
CA ALA A 193 -15.60 10.34 6.87
C ALA A 193 -15.18 11.41 7.89
N GLN A 194 -16.00 12.44 8.10
CA GLN A 194 -15.72 13.50 9.06
C GLN A 194 -15.58 12.99 10.49
N LYS A 195 -16.41 12.04 10.94
CA LYS A 195 -16.33 11.46 12.29
C LYS A 195 -15.03 10.68 12.49
N ALA A 196 -14.65 9.82 11.53
CA ALA A 196 -13.41 9.06 11.58
C ALA A 196 -12.18 9.98 11.59
N ASP A 197 -12.15 10.98 10.70
CA ASP A 197 -11.06 11.96 10.63
C ASP A 197 -10.94 12.80 11.91
N THR A 198 -12.06 13.20 12.51
CA THR A 198 -12.07 13.94 13.80
C THR A 198 -11.46 13.11 14.94
N ILE A 199 -11.64 11.78 14.93
CA ILE A 199 -11.03 10.90 15.94
C ILE A 199 -9.52 10.78 15.68
N LEU A 200 -9.13 10.56 14.42
CA LEU A 200 -7.72 10.45 14.01
C LEU A 200 -6.91 11.71 14.34
N GLN A 201 -7.45 12.90 14.10
CA GLN A 201 -6.79 14.18 14.39
C GLN A 201 -6.42 14.35 15.88
N ASP A 202 -7.20 13.77 16.79
CA ASP A 202 -6.95 13.84 18.24
C ASP A 202 -6.05 12.69 18.75
N MET A 203 -5.83 11.60 17.98
CA MET A 203 -4.97 10.47 18.39
C MET A 203 -3.48 10.84 18.29
N ASN A 204 -2.73 10.70 19.39
CA ASN A 204 -1.31 11.03 19.45
C ASN A 204 -0.45 9.80 19.76
N PHE A 205 0.21 9.25 18.75
CA PHE A 205 1.11 8.11 18.88
C PHE A 205 2.47 8.46 19.49
N MET A 206 2.85 9.74 19.47
CA MET A 206 4.08 10.22 20.12
C MET A 206 4.03 10.12 21.65
N LEU A 207 2.89 9.76 22.24
CA LEU A 207 2.75 9.38 23.65
C LEU A 207 3.56 8.13 24.04
N TRP A 208 3.82 7.22 23.09
CA TRP A 208 4.62 6.02 23.30
C TRP A 208 6.03 6.11 22.70
N TYR A 209 6.34 7.11 21.87
CA TYR A 209 7.63 7.24 21.19
C TYR A 209 8.73 7.78 22.10
N ASP A 210 9.86 7.09 22.13
CA ASP A 210 11.09 7.53 22.80
C ASP A 210 12.06 8.12 21.78
N THR A 211 12.24 9.43 21.80
CA THR A 211 13.12 10.17 20.88
C THR A 211 14.63 9.90 21.08
N THR A 212 15.03 9.19 22.14
CA THR A 212 16.42 8.83 22.41
C THR A 212 16.75 7.42 21.93
N LEU A 213 15.79 6.50 22.03
CA LEU A 213 15.94 5.13 21.51
C LEU A 213 15.37 4.93 20.11
N HIS A 214 14.58 5.88 19.61
CA HIS A 214 13.77 5.76 18.41
C HIS A 214 12.86 4.52 18.45
N GLN A 215 12.21 4.26 19.58
CA GLN A 215 11.34 3.10 19.75
C GLN A 215 10.00 3.49 20.36
N PHE A 216 8.93 2.80 19.97
CA PHE A 216 7.65 2.87 20.64
C PHE A 216 7.62 1.94 21.86
N ARG A 217 6.86 2.32 22.87
CA ARG A 217 6.54 1.47 24.03
C ARG A 217 5.26 0.68 23.78
N HIS A 218 5.18 -0.53 24.29
CA HIS A 218 4.06 -1.42 24.04
C HIS A 218 2.78 -1.03 24.83
N VAL A 219 2.88 -0.98 26.16
CA VAL A 219 1.72 -0.88 27.06
C VAL A 219 2.09 -0.08 28.30
N GLY A 220 1.46 1.08 28.51
CA GLY A 220 1.53 1.83 29.76
C GLY A 220 0.30 1.58 30.65
N VAL A 221 0.40 1.83 31.96
CA VAL A 221 -0.77 1.80 32.89
C VAL A 221 -1.05 3.21 33.36
N VAL A 222 -2.25 3.73 33.05
CA VAL A 222 -2.65 5.14 33.14
C VAL A 222 -1.80 6.05 32.24
N GLU A 223 -0.48 6.08 32.44
CA GLU A 223 0.47 6.87 31.66
C GLU A 223 1.11 6.02 30.54
N PRO A 224 0.88 6.33 29.24
CA PRO A 224 1.32 5.49 28.11
C PRO A 224 2.84 5.21 28.06
N PHE A 225 3.64 6.18 28.49
CA PHE A 225 5.10 6.12 28.46
C PHE A 225 5.73 5.23 29.56
N THR A 226 4.93 4.60 30.43
CA THR A 226 5.44 3.73 31.50
C THR A 226 5.79 2.32 31.04
N GLY A 227 5.44 1.96 29.80
CA GLY A 227 5.58 0.61 29.27
C GLY A 227 7.00 0.16 28.94
N PRO A 228 7.22 -1.17 28.83
CA PRO A 228 8.42 -1.71 28.23
C PRO A 228 8.48 -1.37 26.73
N TYR A 229 9.70 -1.36 26.20
CA TYR A 229 9.90 -1.48 24.77
C TYR A 229 9.85 -2.96 24.40
N TRP A 230 9.03 -3.29 23.42
CA TRP A 230 9.35 -4.33 22.47
C TRP A 230 9.71 -3.62 21.16
N ASP A 231 10.45 -4.30 20.29
CA ASP A 231 9.98 -4.48 18.92
C ASP A 231 11.00 -5.31 18.13
N TYR A 232 10.50 -6.35 17.49
CA TYR A 232 11.13 -6.96 16.35
C TYR A 232 10.44 -6.40 15.12
N TYR A 233 11.18 -6.19 14.04
CA TYR A 233 10.64 -5.62 12.81
C TYR A 233 9.45 -6.44 12.26
N SER A 234 9.43 -7.74 12.53
CA SER A 234 8.38 -8.68 12.11
C SER A 234 7.32 -8.99 13.16
N ASN A 235 7.15 -8.11 14.16
CA ASN A 235 6.01 -8.15 15.09
C ASN A 235 4.86 -7.24 14.65
N GLU A 236 3.71 -7.38 15.31
CA GLU A 236 2.55 -6.50 15.15
C GLU A 236 2.81 -5.04 15.60
N GLY A 237 3.80 -4.81 16.48
CA GLY A 237 4.27 -3.48 16.90
C GLY A 237 4.83 -2.61 15.77
N ARG A 238 5.22 -3.19 14.63
CA ARG A 238 5.54 -2.41 13.43
C ARG A 238 4.39 -1.50 12.97
N LEU A 239 3.13 -1.87 13.24
CA LEU A 239 1.98 -1.10 12.78
C LEU A 239 1.90 0.31 13.42
N ILE A 240 2.31 0.50 14.68
CA ILE A 240 2.34 1.85 15.27
C ILE A 240 3.38 2.75 14.57
N ASN A 241 4.53 2.20 14.19
CA ASN A 241 5.55 2.94 13.43
C ASN A 241 4.96 3.46 12.10
N PHE A 242 4.29 2.57 11.35
CA PHE A 242 3.64 2.88 10.08
C PHE A 242 2.51 3.91 10.23
N VAL A 243 1.61 3.72 11.19
CA VAL A 243 0.48 4.63 11.46
C VAL A 243 0.96 6.00 11.92
N ALA A 244 1.97 6.08 12.81
CA ALA A 244 2.54 7.35 13.25
C ALA A 244 3.20 8.12 12.09
N ARG A 245 3.81 7.41 11.12
CA ARG A 245 4.32 8.04 9.90
C ARG A 245 3.18 8.50 8.98
N ALA A 246 2.18 7.65 8.75
CA ALA A 246 1.04 7.96 7.89
C ALA A 246 0.24 9.18 8.39
N LEU A 247 0.05 9.31 9.70
CA LEU A 247 -0.59 10.48 10.33
C LEU A 247 0.34 11.72 10.42
N GLY A 248 1.53 11.68 9.83
CA GLY A 248 2.50 12.79 9.81
C GLY A 248 3.12 13.11 11.17
N GLN A 249 3.03 12.21 12.15
CA GLN A 249 3.54 12.40 13.52
C GLN A 249 5.04 12.07 13.64
N LEU A 250 5.54 11.19 12.76
CA LEU A 250 6.96 11.01 12.48
C LEU A 250 7.34 11.73 11.17
N SER A 251 8.49 12.41 11.17
CA SER A 251 9.18 12.73 9.92
C SER A 251 9.78 11.47 9.28
N ALA A 252 10.11 11.53 7.98
CA ALA A 252 10.77 10.42 7.28
C ALA A 252 12.06 9.94 7.98
N VAL A 253 12.85 10.88 8.52
CA VAL A 253 14.09 10.56 9.27
C VAL A 253 13.78 9.88 10.61
N GLU A 254 12.78 10.35 11.35
CA GLU A 254 12.38 9.71 12.61
C GLU A 254 11.74 8.34 12.38
N PHE A 255 11.03 8.16 11.27
CA PHE A 255 10.48 6.87 10.85
C PHE A 255 11.57 5.87 10.47
N GLN A 256 12.54 6.25 9.62
CA GLN A 256 13.67 5.38 9.32
C GLN A 256 14.47 5.01 10.57
N ASN A 257 14.79 6.00 11.42
CA ASN A 257 15.45 5.73 12.70
C ASN A 257 14.63 4.77 13.58
N SER A 258 13.30 4.83 13.51
CA SER A 258 12.41 3.94 14.25
C SER A 258 12.46 2.51 13.72
N LEU A 259 12.43 2.34 12.39
CA LEU A 259 12.57 1.05 11.71
C LEU A 259 13.94 0.40 11.94
N ASP A 260 15.01 1.20 11.89
CA ASP A 260 16.38 0.77 12.18
C ASP A 260 16.57 0.33 13.65
N ALA A 261 15.78 0.88 14.57
CA ALA A 261 15.81 0.52 15.98
C ALA A 261 15.04 -0.78 16.31
N LEU A 262 14.19 -1.30 15.40
CA LEU A 262 13.49 -2.57 15.60
C LEU A 262 14.46 -3.75 15.39
N ALA A 263 14.36 -4.79 16.21
CA ALA A 263 15.24 -5.94 16.10
C ALA A 263 14.97 -6.76 14.82
N GLN A 264 16.00 -6.93 14.00
CA GLN A 264 15.96 -7.62 12.70
C GLN A 264 16.83 -8.88 12.74
N LEU A 265 16.43 -9.85 13.57
CA LEU A 265 17.20 -11.08 13.78
C LEU A 265 16.78 -12.18 12.77
N PRO A 266 17.73 -12.88 12.13
CA PRO A 266 17.45 -14.09 11.38
C PRO A 266 17.44 -15.32 12.31
N ALA A 267 16.59 -16.30 12.00
CA ALA A 267 16.64 -17.61 12.66
C ALA A 267 16.21 -18.74 11.72
N THR A 268 16.74 -19.94 11.99
CA THR A 268 16.61 -21.11 11.11
C THR A 268 15.86 -22.25 11.80
N TYR A 269 14.73 -22.66 11.23
CA TYR A 269 14.08 -23.91 11.61
C TYR A 269 14.81 -25.10 10.94
N THR A 270 15.45 -25.92 11.77
CA THR A 270 16.18 -27.11 11.33
C THR A 270 15.24 -28.31 11.27
N ARG A 271 15.02 -28.82 10.06
CA ARG A 271 14.07 -29.91 9.79
C ARG A 271 14.71 -31.31 9.92
N PRO A 272 13.91 -32.37 10.18
CA PRO A 272 14.37 -33.75 10.05
C PRO A 272 14.85 -34.07 8.62
N ALA A 273 15.97 -34.79 8.51
CA ALA A 273 16.47 -35.23 7.20
C ALA A 273 15.45 -36.13 6.47
N PRO A 274 15.26 -35.99 5.14
CA PRO A 274 16.11 -35.26 4.20
C PRO A 274 15.69 -33.80 3.93
N ASN A 275 14.76 -33.23 4.70
CA ASN A 275 14.21 -31.90 4.43
C ASN A 275 15.25 -30.79 4.64
N ALA A 276 15.28 -29.79 3.76
CA ALA A 276 16.15 -28.64 3.89
C ALA A 276 15.71 -27.72 5.06
N PRO A 277 16.64 -27.08 5.77
CA PRO A 277 16.29 -26.08 6.79
C PRO A 277 15.65 -24.85 6.16
N ILE A 278 14.75 -24.19 6.89
CA ILE A 278 14.07 -22.96 6.48
C ILE A 278 14.62 -21.81 7.32
N THR A 279 15.06 -20.72 6.69
CA THR A 279 15.57 -19.53 7.39
C THR A 279 14.65 -18.36 7.16
N VAL A 280 14.14 -17.79 8.25
CA VAL A 280 13.39 -16.53 8.26
C VAL A 280 14.39 -15.44 8.59
N GLN A 281 14.55 -14.43 7.74
CA GLN A 281 15.61 -13.42 7.89
C GLN A 281 15.26 -12.33 8.89
N LYS A 282 13.97 -12.06 9.08
CA LYS A 282 13.43 -11.22 10.15
C LYS A 282 12.37 -12.04 10.89
N VAL A 283 12.75 -12.66 12.02
CA VAL A 283 11.80 -13.39 12.87
C VAL A 283 11.08 -12.48 13.85
N ALA A 284 9.82 -12.81 14.09
CA ALA A 284 9.07 -12.39 15.25
C ALA A 284 9.65 -13.00 16.54
N TRP A 285 9.27 -12.42 17.67
CA TRP A 285 9.81 -12.78 18.97
C TRP A 285 9.36 -14.16 19.49
N ASP A 286 8.10 -14.52 19.23
CA ASP A 286 7.37 -15.67 19.80
C ASP A 286 6.89 -16.68 18.76
N GLY A 287 7.01 -16.38 17.46
CA GLY A 287 6.57 -17.28 16.38
C GLY A 287 5.06 -17.37 16.19
N SER A 288 4.26 -16.52 16.84
CA SER A 288 2.80 -16.49 16.67
C SER A 288 2.46 -16.03 15.25
N TYR A 289 1.56 -16.70 14.54
CA TYR A 289 1.26 -16.31 13.15
C TYR A 289 0.69 -14.90 13.04
N PHE A 290 -0.27 -14.61 13.94
CA PHE A 290 -0.89 -13.32 14.12
C PHE A 290 0.14 -12.17 14.15
N THR A 291 1.20 -12.32 14.94
CA THR A 291 2.28 -11.35 15.10
C THR A 291 3.00 -11.01 13.79
N TYR A 292 3.16 -11.97 12.87
CA TYR A 292 3.70 -11.70 11.53
C TYR A 292 2.68 -11.04 10.60
N THR A 293 1.44 -11.57 10.54
CA THR A 293 0.50 -11.29 9.44
C THR A 293 -0.61 -10.30 9.75
N ALA A 294 -0.85 -9.93 11.01
CA ALA A 294 -1.85 -8.91 11.35
C ALA A 294 -1.52 -7.51 10.78
N PRO A 295 -0.24 -7.04 10.77
CA PRO A 295 0.13 -5.84 10.04
C PRO A 295 -0.15 -5.96 8.54
N ALA A 296 0.03 -7.15 7.95
CA ALA A 296 -0.16 -7.37 6.52
C ALA A 296 -1.61 -7.15 6.04
N LEU A 297 -2.58 -7.17 6.95
CA LEU A 297 -3.96 -6.78 6.66
C LEU A 297 -4.09 -5.29 6.24
N PHE A 298 -3.14 -4.45 6.68
CA PHE A 298 -3.12 -3.00 6.44
C PHE A 298 -1.93 -2.57 5.58
N ILE A 299 -0.74 -3.07 5.88
CA ILE A 299 0.49 -2.85 5.13
C ILE A 299 0.56 -3.92 4.04
N ARG A 300 0.72 -3.59 2.75
CA ARG A 300 0.78 -4.63 1.71
C ARG A 300 2.22 -5.12 1.54
N GLU A 301 2.50 -6.33 2.00
CA GLU A 301 3.87 -6.81 2.26
C GLU A 301 4.35 -7.85 1.26
N MET A 302 3.42 -8.58 0.66
CA MET A 302 3.65 -9.29 -0.60
C MET A 302 3.70 -8.22 -1.71
N PRO A 303 4.59 -8.25 -2.72
CA PRO A 303 5.73 -9.15 -2.97
C PRO A 303 7.09 -8.51 -2.58
N THR A 304 7.11 -7.68 -1.52
CA THR A 304 8.28 -6.87 -1.17
C THR A 304 9.49 -7.72 -0.71
N PRO A 305 10.72 -7.16 -0.68
CA PRO A 305 11.88 -7.82 -0.07
C PRO A 305 11.63 -8.21 1.39
N TYR A 306 10.81 -7.45 2.11
CA TYR A 306 10.39 -7.77 3.47
C TYR A 306 9.49 -9.01 3.53
N GLY A 307 8.44 -9.10 2.70
CA GLY A 307 7.49 -10.22 2.69
C GLY A 307 8.20 -11.56 2.47
N ASN A 308 9.04 -11.62 1.43
CA ASN A 308 9.91 -12.76 1.12
C ASN A 308 10.81 -13.16 2.32
N SER A 309 11.36 -12.16 3.01
CA SER A 309 12.32 -12.32 4.11
C SER A 309 11.70 -12.65 5.47
N SER A 310 10.38 -12.54 5.61
CA SER A 310 9.65 -12.65 6.87
C SER A 310 8.41 -13.54 6.71
N ILE A 311 7.27 -12.98 6.31
CA ILE A 311 5.97 -13.67 6.19
C ILE A 311 6.11 -14.94 5.37
N ASP A 312 6.62 -14.89 4.14
CA ASP A 312 6.67 -16.08 3.28
C ASP A 312 7.50 -17.21 3.89
N SER A 313 8.66 -16.84 4.45
CA SER A 313 9.56 -17.77 5.11
C SER A 313 8.98 -18.30 6.43
N ALA A 314 8.20 -17.49 7.16
CA ALA A 314 7.55 -17.85 8.41
C ALA A 314 6.32 -18.75 8.19
N THR A 315 5.51 -18.50 7.16
CA THR A 315 4.40 -19.37 6.74
C THR A 315 4.93 -20.72 6.27
N LEU A 316 6.00 -20.73 5.48
CA LEU A 316 6.67 -21.98 5.10
C LEU A 316 7.20 -22.75 6.33
N ALA A 317 7.80 -22.05 7.29
CA ALA A 317 8.30 -22.65 8.52
C ALA A 317 7.17 -23.20 9.41
N GLN A 318 6.04 -22.49 9.54
CA GLN A 318 4.81 -22.95 10.21
C GLN A 318 4.28 -24.26 9.63
N ILE A 319 4.07 -24.28 8.31
CA ILE A 319 3.56 -25.46 7.59
C ILE A 319 4.53 -26.63 7.77
N ALA A 320 5.83 -26.40 7.62
CA ALA A 320 6.87 -27.39 7.81
C ALA A 320 6.96 -27.91 9.25
N TYR A 321 6.84 -27.04 10.25
CA TYR A 321 6.86 -27.39 11.67
C TYR A 321 5.70 -28.32 12.03
N ALA A 322 4.47 -27.95 11.62
CA ALA A 322 3.29 -28.79 11.83
C ALA A 322 3.42 -30.17 11.16
N GLN A 323 3.93 -30.22 9.93
CA GLN A 323 4.20 -31.49 9.22
C GLN A 323 5.25 -32.35 9.93
N ASP A 324 6.38 -31.77 10.32
CA ASP A 324 7.50 -32.48 10.96
C ASP A 324 7.12 -32.99 12.37
N MET A 325 6.22 -32.29 13.06
CA MET A 325 5.64 -32.68 14.36
C MET A 325 4.49 -33.70 14.23
N GLY A 326 4.03 -34.00 13.01
CA GLY A 326 2.96 -34.97 12.76
C GLY A 326 1.55 -34.45 13.04
N TYR A 327 1.33 -33.14 12.93
CA TYR A 327 0.03 -32.49 13.09
C TYR A 327 -0.77 -32.61 11.79
N ALA A 328 -2.08 -32.86 11.92
CA ALA A 328 -2.96 -33.04 10.76
C ALA A 328 -3.28 -31.73 10.01
N ALA A 329 -3.10 -30.58 10.67
CA ALA A 329 -3.25 -29.24 10.12
C ALA A 329 -2.23 -28.31 10.77
N TRP A 330 -1.95 -27.18 10.12
CA TRP A 330 -1.09 -26.11 10.64
C TRP A 330 -1.91 -24.90 11.13
N GLY A 331 -1.24 -23.90 11.69
CA GLY A 331 -1.86 -22.67 12.20
C GLY A 331 -1.61 -22.45 13.69
N LEU A 332 -0.33 -22.47 14.11
CA LEU A 332 0.03 -22.16 15.50
C LEU A 332 0.04 -20.64 15.68
N SER A 333 -0.81 -20.14 16.55
CA SER A 333 -0.94 -18.72 16.88
C SER A 333 -1.67 -18.60 18.22
N ASP A 334 -1.59 -17.42 18.82
CA ASP A 334 -2.32 -17.06 20.03
C ASP A 334 -3.82 -17.31 19.88
N CYS A 335 -4.43 -18.02 20.84
CA CYS A 335 -5.83 -18.40 20.80
C CYS A 335 -6.36 -18.79 22.20
N PHE A 336 -7.65 -19.07 22.30
CA PHE A 336 -8.25 -19.73 23.46
C PHE A 336 -8.08 -21.25 23.36
N ASP A 337 -7.57 -21.87 24.43
CA ASP A 337 -7.37 -23.31 24.51
C ASP A 337 -8.70 -24.10 24.67
N LEU A 338 -8.58 -25.42 24.77
CA LEU A 338 -9.74 -26.33 24.85
C LEU A 338 -10.67 -26.06 26.04
N ASN A 339 -10.19 -25.37 27.09
CA ASN A 339 -10.98 -24.94 28.26
C ASN A 339 -11.49 -23.49 28.14
N GLY A 340 -11.17 -22.83 27.03
CA GLY A 340 -11.48 -21.43 26.78
C GLY A 340 -10.60 -20.46 27.58
N ASP A 341 -9.37 -20.84 27.94
CA ASP A 341 -8.39 -19.95 28.55
C ASP A 341 -7.37 -19.49 27.51
N TYR A 342 -7.04 -18.20 27.49
CA TYR A 342 -6.15 -17.63 26.47
C TYR A 342 -4.71 -18.15 26.61
N VAL A 343 -4.11 -18.57 25.50
CA VAL A 343 -2.74 -19.07 25.40
C VAL A 343 -1.99 -18.33 24.31
N GLN A 344 -0.83 -17.79 24.66
CA GLN A 344 0.16 -17.32 23.70
C GLN A 344 0.94 -18.53 23.17
N GLN A 345 1.08 -18.65 21.85
CA GLN A 345 1.85 -19.74 21.24
C GLN A 345 2.16 -19.49 19.75
N GLY A 346 3.24 -20.12 19.29
CA GLY A 346 3.70 -20.03 17.92
C GLY A 346 4.42 -21.27 17.41
N ALA A 347 5.03 -21.17 16.23
CA ALA A 347 5.89 -22.20 15.65
C ALA A 347 7.34 -21.70 15.52
N MET A 348 8.28 -22.65 15.37
CA MET A 348 9.68 -22.33 15.11
C MET A 348 9.88 -21.81 13.66
N PRO A 349 10.83 -20.90 13.40
CA PRO A 349 11.82 -20.35 14.33
C PRO A 349 11.37 -19.03 14.99
N THR A 350 11.95 -18.71 16.16
CA THR A 350 11.64 -17.49 16.93
C THR A 350 12.89 -16.78 17.40
N ALA A 351 12.78 -15.48 17.69
CA ALA A 351 13.92 -14.69 18.12
C ALA A 351 14.32 -14.91 19.60
N THR A 352 13.35 -15.18 20.48
CA THR A 352 13.63 -15.38 21.92
C THR A 352 14.18 -16.76 22.27
N GLY A 353 14.03 -17.75 21.37
CA GLY A 353 14.54 -19.10 21.52
C GLY A 353 13.74 -19.96 22.51
N GLY A 354 13.99 -21.27 22.48
CA GLY A 354 13.12 -22.26 23.14
C GLY A 354 11.97 -22.69 22.24
N SER A 355 11.03 -23.48 22.78
CA SER A 355 9.82 -23.85 22.05
C SER A 355 8.73 -22.80 22.29
N PRO A 356 8.21 -22.14 21.24
CA PRO A 356 7.08 -21.22 21.36
C PRO A 356 5.73 -21.92 21.54
N GLU A 357 5.68 -23.23 21.31
CA GLU A 357 4.45 -24.00 21.35
C GLU A 357 4.10 -24.37 22.80
N THR A 358 3.03 -23.77 23.34
CA THR A 358 2.58 -24.03 24.73
C THR A 358 1.48 -25.08 24.84
N ARG A 359 0.86 -25.46 23.71
CA ARG A 359 -0.15 -26.54 23.60
C ARG A 359 0.12 -27.41 22.36
N PRO A 360 0.91 -28.50 22.49
CA PRO A 360 1.32 -29.33 21.35
C PRO A 360 0.17 -29.78 20.44
N GLY A 361 0.19 -29.30 19.19
CA GLY A 361 -0.80 -29.59 18.15
C GLY A 361 -2.17 -28.94 18.35
N LEU A 362 -2.26 -27.85 19.12
CA LEU A 362 -3.42 -26.97 19.15
C LEU A 362 -3.25 -25.90 18.06
N VAL A 363 -4.12 -25.90 17.05
CA VAL A 363 -4.11 -24.89 15.98
C VAL A 363 -5.36 -24.01 16.04
N THR A 364 -5.26 -22.82 15.45
CA THR A 364 -6.37 -21.89 15.32
C THR A 364 -6.67 -21.56 13.84
N PRO A 365 -7.94 -21.64 13.40
CA PRO A 365 -8.30 -21.39 12.00
C PRO A 365 -8.00 -19.97 11.49
N HIS A 366 -7.94 -18.94 12.36
CA HIS A 366 -7.63 -17.58 11.89
C HIS A 366 -6.21 -17.46 11.34
N ALA A 367 -5.26 -18.27 11.82
CA ALA A 367 -3.91 -18.28 11.27
C ALA A 367 -3.92 -18.74 9.80
N SER A 368 -4.74 -19.72 9.45
CA SER A 368 -4.94 -20.11 8.05
C SER A 368 -5.72 -19.06 7.27
N ALA A 369 -6.70 -18.38 7.86
CA ALA A 369 -7.41 -17.32 7.17
C ALA A 369 -6.52 -16.11 6.86
N LEU A 370 -5.68 -15.67 7.80
CA LEU A 370 -4.67 -14.62 7.57
C LEU A 370 -3.68 -14.97 6.46
N ALA A 371 -3.51 -16.25 6.12
CA ALA A 371 -2.68 -16.66 5.00
C ALA A 371 -3.38 -16.56 3.63
N LEU A 372 -4.71 -16.36 3.57
CA LEU A 372 -5.43 -16.09 2.31
C LEU A 372 -5.01 -14.77 1.65
N ILE A 373 -4.47 -13.82 2.42
CA ILE A 373 -3.92 -12.54 1.93
C ILE A 373 -2.39 -12.60 1.72
N THR A 374 -1.82 -13.80 1.64
CA THR A 374 -0.39 -14.04 1.40
C THR A 374 -0.17 -14.88 0.14
N SER A 375 1.09 -15.14 -0.24
CA SER A 375 1.43 -16.04 -1.35
C SER A 375 0.96 -17.49 -1.14
N TYR A 376 0.70 -17.88 0.12
CA TYR A 376 0.25 -19.22 0.55
C TYR A 376 -1.29 -19.36 0.56
N ALA A 377 -2.00 -18.60 -0.27
CA ALA A 377 -3.47 -18.61 -0.32
C ALA A 377 -4.06 -19.99 -0.69
N ASP A 378 -3.33 -20.79 -1.47
CA ASP A 378 -3.74 -22.16 -1.83
C ASP A 378 -3.57 -23.14 -0.65
N GLU A 379 -2.45 -23.08 0.08
CA GLU A 379 -2.22 -23.85 1.30
C GLU A 379 -3.19 -23.45 2.42
N ALA A 380 -3.46 -22.15 2.54
CA ALA A 380 -4.45 -21.57 3.44
C ALA A 380 -5.85 -22.14 3.17
N MET A 381 -6.30 -22.07 1.91
CA MET A 381 -7.56 -22.63 1.45
C MET A 381 -7.67 -24.12 1.75
N ALA A 382 -6.64 -24.91 1.39
CA ALA A 382 -6.63 -26.35 1.63
C ALA A 382 -6.70 -26.69 3.13
N ASN A 383 -6.00 -25.93 3.98
CA ASN A 383 -6.02 -26.14 5.43
C ASN A 383 -7.37 -25.74 6.04
N LEU A 384 -7.98 -24.62 5.62
CA LEU A 384 -9.33 -24.23 6.05
C LEU A 384 -10.39 -25.27 5.65
N GLN A 385 -10.35 -25.77 4.41
CA GLN A 385 -11.24 -26.83 3.95
C GLN A 385 -11.06 -28.11 4.77
N PHE A 386 -9.81 -28.48 5.10
CA PHE A 386 -9.54 -29.63 5.96
C PHE A 386 -10.04 -29.42 7.40
N LEU A 387 -9.77 -28.25 8.01
CA LEU A 387 -10.23 -27.89 9.36
C LEU A 387 -11.77 -27.96 9.47
N ALA A 388 -12.50 -27.55 8.43
CA ALA A 388 -13.96 -27.67 8.37
C ALA A 388 -14.46 -29.13 8.37
N THR A 389 -13.63 -30.11 7.99
CA THR A 389 -13.99 -31.54 8.11
C THR A 389 -13.83 -32.10 9.52
N ILE A 390 -13.13 -31.40 10.42
CA ILE A 390 -12.93 -31.85 11.80
C ILE A 390 -14.23 -31.62 12.59
N ALA A 391 -14.79 -32.71 13.11
CA ALA A 391 -16.12 -32.71 13.72
C ALA A 391 -16.25 -31.67 14.86
N GLY A 392 -17.11 -30.69 14.65
CA GLY A 392 -17.42 -29.63 15.62
C GLY A 392 -16.50 -28.42 15.57
N ALA A 393 -15.42 -28.41 14.76
CA ALA A 393 -14.53 -27.26 14.61
C ALA A 393 -15.21 -26.10 13.87
N TYR A 394 -16.09 -26.41 12.92
CA TYR A 394 -16.95 -25.47 12.21
C TYR A 394 -18.40 -25.54 12.73
N ASP A 395 -19.04 -24.40 12.94
CA ASP A 395 -20.44 -24.23 13.31
C ASP A 395 -21.18 -23.42 12.22
N PRO A 396 -22.25 -23.96 11.59
CA PRO A 396 -22.94 -23.30 10.47
C PRO A 396 -23.78 -22.08 10.85
N ASN A 397 -23.64 -21.56 12.07
CA ASN A 397 -24.23 -20.29 12.51
C ASN A 397 -23.16 -19.25 12.88
N TYR A 398 -21.91 -19.70 13.09
CA TYR A 398 -20.85 -18.92 13.72
C TYR A 398 -19.47 -19.14 13.08
N GLY A 399 -19.32 -19.88 11.98
CA GLY A 399 -18.01 -20.15 11.39
C GLY A 399 -17.13 -21.04 12.31
N PHE A 400 -15.84 -20.74 12.38
CA PHE A 400 -14.89 -21.58 13.14
C PHE A 400 -14.88 -21.31 14.64
N ARG A 401 -14.69 -22.37 15.42
CA ARG A 401 -14.24 -22.26 16.82
C ARG A 401 -12.80 -21.78 16.87
N ASP A 402 -12.46 -21.13 17.98
CA ASP A 402 -11.18 -20.46 18.16
C ASP A 402 -9.96 -21.39 18.05
N SER A 403 -10.11 -22.67 18.43
CA SER A 403 -9.04 -23.65 18.34
C SER A 403 -9.51 -25.10 18.16
N VAL A 404 -8.64 -25.94 17.62
CA VAL A 404 -8.84 -27.38 17.48
C VAL A 404 -7.52 -28.14 17.63
N GLN A 405 -7.59 -29.31 18.25
CA GLN A 405 -6.47 -30.21 18.44
C GLN A 405 -6.28 -31.12 17.22
N THR A 406 -5.06 -31.14 16.65
CA THR A 406 -4.75 -31.79 15.37
C THR A 406 -3.79 -32.99 15.49
N ILE A 407 -3.43 -33.39 16.71
CA ILE A 407 -2.62 -34.59 17.00
C ILE A 407 -3.24 -35.48 18.07
N ALA A 408 -3.01 -36.79 17.95
CA ALA A 408 -3.36 -37.79 18.95
C ALA A 408 -2.65 -37.53 20.31
N PRO A 409 -3.24 -37.93 21.45
CA PRO A 409 -4.51 -38.68 21.59
C PRO A 409 -5.77 -37.82 21.47
N ASN A 410 -5.64 -36.49 21.50
CA ASN A 410 -6.76 -35.56 21.63
C ASN A 410 -7.28 -35.01 20.28
N TYR A 411 -6.92 -35.64 19.15
CA TYR A 411 -7.33 -35.21 17.82
C TYR A 411 -8.84 -34.98 17.72
N GLY A 412 -9.24 -33.83 17.19
CA GLY A 412 -10.63 -33.44 17.01
C GLY A 412 -11.34 -32.91 18.26
N VAL A 413 -10.65 -32.73 19.39
CA VAL A 413 -11.18 -31.92 20.50
C VAL A 413 -11.07 -30.43 20.13
N VAL A 414 -12.15 -29.68 20.33
CA VAL A 414 -12.31 -28.28 19.88
C VAL A 414 -12.50 -27.33 21.06
N GLY A 415 -12.08 -26.08 20.90
CA GLY A 415 -12.26 -25.01 21.89
C GLY A 415 -13.72 -24.67 22.15
N ILE A 416 -14.05 -24.35 23.40
CA ILE A 416 -15.43 -23.97 23.78
C ILE A 416 -15.79 -22.52 23.41
N VAL A 417 -14.85 -21.76 22.87
CA VAL A 417 -14.92 -20.31 22.60
C VAL A 417 -14.98 -20.02 21.10
N PHE A 418 -15.65 -18.93 20.77
CA PHE A 418 -15.47 -18.14 19.55
C PHE A 418 -14.98 -16.75 20.02
N SER A 419 -13.86 -16.22 19.51
CA SER A 419 -13.39 -14.87 19.83
C SER A 419 -13.75 -13.85 18.75
N ALA A 420 -13.86 -12.57 19.10
CA ALA A 420 -13.99 -11.48 18.11
C ALA A 420 -12.78 -11.45 17.18
N LEU A 421 -11.56 -11.35 17.74
CA LEU A 421 -10.32 -11.25 16.97
C LEU A 421 -10.15 -12.36 15.92
N SER A 422 -10.29 -13.64 16.29
CA SER A 422 -10.16 -14.73 15.31
C SER A 422 -11.21 -14.64 14.20
N GLN A 423 -12.43 -14.25 14.54
CA GLN A 423 -13.56 -14.17 13.60
C GLN A 423 -13.45 -12.96 12.68
N GLU A 424 -13.00 -11.83 13.20
CA GLU A 424 -12.63 -10.63 12.46
C GLU A 424 -11.49 -10.94 11.49
N TYR A 425 -10.40 -11.56 11.94
CA TYR A 425 -9.31 -11.97 11.05
C TYR A 425 -9.76 -12.97 9.98
N ILE A 426 -10.68 -13.89 10.29
CA ILE A 426 -11.28 -14.79 9.30
C ILE A 426 -12.05 -14.00 8.24
N LEU A 427 -13.04 -13.20 8.64
CA LEU A 427 -13.90 -12.48 7.69
C LEU A 427 -13.09 -11.44 6.88
N LEU A 428 -12.23 -10.66 7.53
CA LEU A 428 -11.44 -9.61 6.90
C LEU A 428 -10.44 -10.19 5.89
N SER A 429 -9.81 -11.32 6.20
CA SER A 429 -8.89 -11.96 5.25
C SER A 429 -9.63 -12.52 4.03
N ILE A 430 -10.82 -13.13 4.23
CA ILE A 430 -11.65 -13.64 3.12
C ILE A 430 -12.16 -12.50 2.23
N ALA A 431 -12.63 -11.40 2.84
CA ALA A 431 -13.12 -10.25 2.10
C ALA A 431 -11.98 -9.55 1.35
N SER A 432 -10.83 -9.35 1.98
CA SER A 432 -9.64 -8.76 1.35
C SER A 432 -9.09 -9.65 0.23
N SER A 433 -8.97 -10.96 0.43
CA SER A 433 -8.48 -11.90 -0.60
C SER A 433 -9.41 -12.07 -1.81
N GLN A 434 -10.58 -11.39 -1.85
CA GLN A 434 -11.53 -11.40 -2.97
C GLN A 434 -11.81 -10.01 -3.54
N THR A 435 -11.52 -8.92 -2.81
CA THR A 435 -11.97 -7.56 -3.15
C THR A 435 -10.94 -6.46 -2.89
N ASP A 436 -9.80 -6.83 -2.30
CA ASP A 436 -8.70 -5.97 -1.85
C ASP A 436 -9.16 -4.76 -1.01
N PHE A 437 -10.35 -4.81 -0.39
CA PHE A 437 -11.05 -3.60 0.06
C PHE A 437 -10.26 -2.77 1.08
N ILE A 438 -9.58 -3.40 2.04
CA ILE A 438 -8.80 -2.66 3.05
C ILE A 438 -7.70 -1.86 2.36
N TRP A 439 -6.86 -2.49 1.53
CA TRP A 439 -5.81 -1.78 0.80
C TRP A 439 -6.39 -0.74 -0.18
N ARG A 440 -7.43 -1.11 -0.95
CA ARG A 440 -8.11 -0.23 -1.92
C ARG A 440 -8.69 1.05 -1.31
N TYR A 441 -9.12 1.02 -0.05
CA TYR A 441 -9.54 2.22 0.67
C TYR A 441 -8.38 2.89 1.42
N LEU A 442 -7.60 2.14 2.19
CA LEU A 442 -6.52 2.68 3.03
C LEU A 442 -5.44 3.42 2.22
N TYR A 443 -5.04 2.90 1.05
CA TYR A 443 -3.99 3.49 0.21
C TYR A 443 -4.46 4.70 -0.59
N ARG A 444 -5.71 5.15 -0.40
CA ARG A 444 -6.14 6.48 -0.87
C ARG A 444 -5.59 7.61 -0.02
N ASP A 445 -5.27 7.36 1.26
CA ASP A 445 -4.56 8.33 2.09
C ASP A 445 -3.11 8.53 1.59
N ALA A 446 -2.71 9.78 1.43
CA ALA A 446 -1.39 10.13 0.91
C ALA A 446 -0.25 9.85 1.92
N GLY A 447 -0.55 9.92 3.21
CA GLY A 447 0.38 9.58 4.28
C GLY A 447 0.63 8.07 4.36
N VAL A 448 -0.39 7.24 4.18
CA VAL A 448 -0.28 5.77 4.06
C VAL A 448 0.64 5.40 2.90
N ARG A 449 0.42 5.95 1.70
CA ARG A 449 1.32 5.70 0.55
C ARG A 449 2.75 6.11 0.88
N THR A 450 2.94 7.33 1.39
CA THR A 450 4.27 7.84 1.81
C THR A 450 4.95 6.92 2.82
N ALA A 451 4.23 6.46 3.85
CA ALA A 451 4.74 5.54 4.86
C ALA A 451 5.08 4.16 4.29
N HIS A 452 4.34 3.69 3.27
CA HIS A 452 4.61 2.40 2.60
C HIS A 452 5.85 2.47 1.72
N HIS A 453 6.03 3.54 0.94
CA HIS A 453 7.25 3.75 0.16
C HIS A 453 8.50 3.83 1.04
N GLU A 454 8.44 4.62 2.11
CA GLU A 454 9.56 4.75 3.05
C GLU A 454 9.85 3.46 3.83
N LEU A 455 8.82 2.65 4.16
CA LEU A 455 8.98 1.38 4.89
C LEU A 455 9.72 0.30 4.09
N PHE A 456 9.63 0.36 2.76
CA PHE A 456 10.15 -0.67 1.86
C PHE A 456 11.21 -0.16 0.88
N GLU A 457 11.63 1.10 1.01
CA GLU A 457 12.55 1.79 0.09
C GLU A 457 12.13 1.64 -1.38
N ILE A 458 10.80 1.67 -1.62
CA ILE A 458 10.23 1.43 -2.94
C ILE A 458 10.68 2.55 -3.90
N PRO A 459 11.29 2.22 -5.05
CA PRO A 459 11.55 3.17 -6.13
C PRO A 459 10.29 3.94 -6.50
N LEU A 460 10.40 5.26 -6.59
CA LEU A 460 9.32 6.13 -7.06
C LEU A 460 9.81 6.95 -8.24
N ASP A 461 9.02 6.98 -9.30
CA ASP A 461 9.21 7.95 -10.35
C ASP A 461 8.83 9.33 -9.85
N THR A 462 9.81 10.21 -9.94
CA THR A 462 9.67 11.58 -9.46
C THR A 462 10.07 12.55 -10.56
N ILE A 463 9.47 13.74 -10.57
CA ILE A 463 9.63 14.65 -11.71
C ILE A 463 11.09 15.06 -11.93
N GLY A 464 11.53 14.95 -13.18
CA GLY A 464 12.71 15.61 -13.69
C GLY A 464 12.33 16.63 -14.77
N ILE A 465 13.12 17.70 -14.88
CA ILE A 465 13.01 18.66 -15.98
C ILE A 465 14.37 18.91 -16.61
N TYR A 466 14.40 19.03 -17.94
CA TYR A 466 15.55 19.53 -18.67
C TYR A 466 15.28 20.96 -19.13
N ARG A 467 16.23 21.86 -18.85
CA ARG A 467 16.16 23.28 -19.19
C ARG A 467 17.12 23.61 -20.35
N PRO A 468 16.62 23.80 -21.59
CA PRO A 468 17.46 24.14 -22.74
C PRO A 468 18.28 25.42 -22.54
N ALA A 469 17.72 26.39 -21.81
CA ALA A 469 18.37 27.69 -21.57
C ALA A 469 19.62 27.62 -20.68
N THR A 470 19.77 26.56 -19.86
CA THR A 470 20.91 26.38 -18.95
C THR A 470 21.69 25.10 -19.21
N ASN A 471 21.18 24.19 -20.03
CA ASN A 471 21.71 22.84 -20.27
C ASN A 471 21.78 21.94 -19.02
N TYR A 472 20.85 22.12 -18.08
CA TYR A 472 20.77 21.28 -16.88
C TYR A 472 19.53 20.41 -16.94
N PHE A 473 19.71 19.14 -16.59
CA PHE A 473 18.69 18.34 -15.97
C PHE A 473 18.61 18.78 -14.50
N TYR A 474 17.40 19.06 -14.03
CA TYR A 474 17.06 19.32 -12.66
C TYR A 474 16.14 18.18 -12.23
N LEU A 475 16.64 17.29 -11.38
CA LEU A 475 15.93 16.10 -10.93
C LEU A 475 15.44 16.36 -9.50
N LYS A 476 14.26 15.85 -9.18
CA LYS A 476 13.63 16.09 -7.88
C LYS A 476 13.18 14.77 -7.29
N ASN A 477 13.60 14.48 -6.06
CA ASN A 477 13.32 13.20 -5.39
C ASN A 477 11.92 13.19 -4.73
N SER A 478 11.02 14.09 -5.17
CA SER A 478 9.65 14.18 -4.66
C SER A 478 8.73 14.88 -5.67
N ASN A 479 7.52 14.35 -5.84
CA ASN A 479 6.47 14.92 -6.69
C ASN A 479 5.77 16.12 -6.00
N THR A 480 6.54 17.18 -5.74
CA THR A 480 6.10 18.37 -5.01
C THR A 480 6.63 19.67 -5.62
N ASP A 481 6.06 20.80 -5.20
CA ASP A 481 6.63 22.12 -5.44
C ASP A 481 8.10 22.23 -4.94
N GLY A 482 8.83 23.20 -5.45
CA GLY A 482 10.09 23.68 -4.87
C GLY A 482 11.30 23.58 -5.78
N PHE A 483 12.47 23.37 -5.17
CA PHE A 483 13.75 23.25 -5.87
C PHE A 483 14.06 21.78 -6.22
N ALA A 484 15.01 21.63 -7.15
CA ALA A 484 15.62 20.36 -7.51
C ALA A 484 16.56 19.88 -6.39
N ASP A 485 16.63 18.57 -6.24
CA ASP A 485 17.54 17.90 -5.30
C ASP A 485 18.87 17.57 -5.99
N ILE A 486 18.84 17.27 -7.29
CA ILE A 486 20.00 16.99 -8.13
C ILE A 486 20.00 17.92 -9.35
N TYR A 487 21.19 18.39 -9.75
CA TYR A 487 21.38 19.13 -11.00
C TYR A 487 22.59 18.56 -11.75
N VAL A 488 22.38 18.11 -12.98
CA VAL A 488 23.39 17.40 -13.79
C VAL A 488 23.37 17.87 -15.24
N THR A 489 24.54 17.84 -15.87
CA THR A 489 24.76 18.08 -17.30
C THR A 489 25.54 16.91 -17.89
N LEU A 490 25.42 16.66 -19.19
CA LEU A 490 26.17 15.61 -19.88
C LEU A 490 27.31 16.24 -20.70
N SER A 491 28.53 15.72 -20.56
CA SER A 491 29.78 16.37 -21.01
C SER A 491 29.78 16.75 -22.49
N GLY A 492 29.71 18.06 -22.76
CA GLY A 492 29.75 18.61 -24.11
C GLY A 492 28.45 18.42 -24.91
N LEU A 493 27.36 18.01 -24.25
CA LEU A 493 26.07 17.71 -24.85
C LEU A 493 24.97 18.58 -24.21
N GLY A 494 23.93 18.84 -24.99
CA GLY A 494 22.82 19.69 -24.59
C GLY A 494 21.92 20.01 -25.78
N MET A 495 20.65 20.31 -25.52
CA MET A 495 19.75 20.80 -26.57
C MET A 495 20.31 22.07 -27.21
N ASN A 496 20.88 21.90 -28.40
CA ASN A 496 21.49 22.97 -29.19
C ASN A 496 20.80 23.04 -30.56
N PRO A 497 19.58 23.59 -30.68
CA PRO A 497 18.83 23.60 -31.94
C PRO A 497 19.56 24.23 -33.14
N SER A 498 20.63 25.00 -32.89
CA SER A 498 21.48 25.58 -33.93
C SER A 498 22.49 24.59 -34.55
N GLU A 499 22.89 23.54 -33.82
CA GLU A 499 23.74 22.47 -34.33
C GLU A 499 23.00 21.12 -34.37
N TYR A 500 22.38 20.67 -33.26
CA TYR A 500 21.68 19.39 -33.12
C TYR A 500 20.30 19.55 -32.45
N GLN A 501 19.29 18.88 -32.99
CA GLN A 501 17.97 18.79 -32.34
C GLN A 501 17.95 17.64 -31.33
N ASP A 502 18.79 17.73 -30.31
CA ASP A 502 18.85 16.73 -29.24
C ASP A 502 17.54 16.73 -28.42
N VAL A 503 17.14 15.57 -27.91
CA VAL A 503 15.96 15.35 -27.06
C VAL A 503 16.44 14.67 -25.76
N PRO A 504 16.08 15.16 -24.56
CA PRO A 504 16.46 14.50 -23.31
C PRO A 504 15.85 13.10 -23.23
N VAL A 505 16.59 12.17 -22.62
CA VAL A 505 16.13 10.82 -22.24
C VAL A 505 16.66 10.48 -20.86
N VAL A 506 15.99 9.55 -20.19
CA VAL A 506 16.29 9.01 -18.86
C VAL A 506 15.88 7.54 -18.87
N GLY A 507 16.51 6.76 -18.00
CA GLY A 507 16.31 5.31 -17.85
C GLY A 507 17.36 4.68 -16.93
N ASP A 508 17.07 3.53 -16.33
CA ASP A 508 18.06 2.67 -15.70
C ASP A 508 18.79 1.82 -16.74
N TRP A 509 19.87 2.38 -17.27
CA TRP A 509 20.68 1.74 -18.30
C TRP A 509 21.47 0.52 -17.83
N ASN A 510 21.63 0.33 -16.52
CA ASN A 510 22.63 -0.59 -15.97
C ASN A 510 22.04 -1.69 -15.08
N GLY A 511 20.84 -1.50 -14.55
CA GLY A 511 20.12 -2.43 -13.67
C GLY A 511 20.43 -2.23 -12.19
N ASP A 512 20.67 -1.00 -11.75
CA ASP A 512 20.87 -0.65 -10.33
C ASP A 512 19.65 0.02 -9.66
N GLY A 513 18.56 0.17 -10.42
CA GLY A 513 17.31 0.80 -10.02
C GLY A 513 17.32 2.33 -10.10
N VAL A 514 18.34 2.96 -10.70
CA VAL A 514 18.49 4.41 -10.75
C VAL A 514 18.44 4.97 -12.18
N ASP A 515 17.43 5.78 -12.44
CA ASP A 515 17.29 6.51 -13.70
C ASP A 515 18.38 7.55 -13.90
N THR A 516 19.06 7.49 -15.04
CA THR A 516 20.23 8.34 -15.30
C THR A 516 20.19 9.02 -16.67
N VAL A 517 20.77 10.22 -16.75
CA VAL A 517 20.49 11.16 -17.84
C VAL A 517 21.18 10.83 -19.18
N GLY A 518 20.50 11.14 -20.27
CA GLY A 518 21.01 11.01 -21.64
C GLY A 518 20.37 11.97 -22.65
N PHE A 519 20.84 11.88 -23.89
CA PHE A 519 20.22 12.56 -25.04
C PHE A 519 20.05 11.62 -26.24
N TYR A 520 18.92 11.73 -26.93
CA TYR A 520 18.75 11.27 -28.30
C TYR A 520 19.09 12.40 -29.28
N ARG A 521 20.17 12.21 -30.03
CA ARG A 521 20.70 13.16 -31.01
C ARG A 521 20.16 12.90 -32.41
N ARG A 522 19.35 13.83 -32.92
CA ARG A 522 18.72 13.79 -34.27
C ARG A 522 19.66 14.18 -35.44
N GLY A 523 20.97 13.99 -35.29
CA GLY A 523 21.98 14.51 -36.21
C GLY A 523 21.98 16.04 -36.32
N ARG A 524 22.86 16.61 -37.15
CA ARG A 524 22.91 18.08 -37.27
C ARG A 524 21.68 18.65 -37.99
N ALA A 525 21.42 19.94 -37.80
CA ALA A 525 20.45 20.69 -38.59
C ALA A 525 20.87 20.82 -40.08
N SER A 526 22.18 20.81 -40.37
CA SER A 526 22.77 20.87 -41.72
C SER A 526 22.79 19.53 -42.46
N ASP A 527 22.78 18.44 -41.71
CA ASP A 527 22.90 17.08 -42.23
C ASP A 527 21.48 16.58 -42.54
N GLY A 528 21.32 15.79 -43.61
CA GLY A 528 20.01 15.42 -44.18
C GLY A 528 19.19 14.47 -43.28
N ALA A 529 18.69 13.36 -43.83
CA ALA A 529 18.10 12.29 -43.02
C ALA A 529 19.20 11.49 -42.28
N GLY A 530 19.94 12.19 -41.40
CA GLY A 530 21.03 11.62 -40.60
C GLY A 530 20.56 10.56 -39.63
N ALA A 531 21.48 9.71 -39.20
CA ALA A 531 21.22 8.70 -38.19
C ALA A 531 20.90 9.34 -36.82
N GLY A 532 19.96 8.73 -36.11
CA GLY A 532 19.76 8.99 -34.68
C GLY A 532 20.90 8.40 -33.87
N GLN A 533 21.28 9.06 -32.77
CA GLN A 533 22.30 8.56 -31.85
C GLN A 533 21.86 8.75 -30.40
N PHE A 534 21.76 7.67 -29.65
CA PHE A 534 21.64 7.73 -28.20
C PHE A 534 23.01 8.01 -27.60
N VAL A 535 23.06 8.90 -26.61
CA VAL A 535 24.25 9.19 -25.79
C VAL A 535 23.82 9.26 -24.33
N LEU A 536 24.20 8.24 -23.56
CA LEU A 536 23.65 7.93 -22.23
C LEU A 536 24.75 7.87 -21.18
N SER A 537 24.45 8.19 -19.92
CA SER A 537 25.38 8.18 -18.77
C SER A 537 24.82 7.30 -17.65
N ASP A 538 25.63 6.42 -17.06
CA ASP A 538 25.27 5.60 -15.88
C ASP A 538 25.39 6.40 -14.56
N SER A 539 25.12 7.71 -14.58
CA SER A 539 25.36 8.54 -13.40
C SER A 539 24.66 9.90 -13.44
N ASN A 540 24.17 10.31 -12.26
CA ASN A 540 23.74 11.67 -11.93
C ASN A 540 24.65 12.32 -10.85
N VAL A 541 25.72 11.64 -10.41
CA VAL A 541 26.45 11.94 -9.14
C VAL A 541 27.43 13.13 -9.25
N GLN A 542 27.46 13.83 -10.39
CA GLN A 542 28.31 15.02 -10.59
C GLN A 542 27.57 16.06 -11.45
N ALA A 543 27.88 17.35 -11.27
CA ALA A 543 27.23 18.41 -12.06
C ALA A 543 27.53 18.33 -13.58
N ASN A 544 28.54 17.56 -13.98
CA ASN A 544 28.85 17.26 -15.38
C ASN A 544 29.40 15.82 -15.50
N VAL A 545 28.56 14.90 -15.97
CA VAL A 545 28.87 13.47 -16.14
C VAL A 545 29.36 13.16 -17.56
N ALA A 546 29.93 11.98 -17.78
CA ALA A 546 30.43 11.53 -19.09
C ALA A 546 29.48 10.48 -19.68
N ALA A 547 29.49 10.30 -21.01
CA ALA A 547 28.69 9.26 -21.65
C ALA A 547 29.34 7.88 -21.47
N ASN A 548 28.55 6.91 -21.02
CA ASN A 548 28.88 5.49 -20.91
C ASN A 548 28.54 4.76 -22.23
N TYR A 549 27.37 5.06 -22.80
CA TYR A 549 26.90 4.47 -24.07
C TYR A 549 26.78 5.52 -25.16
N THR A 550 27.12 5.12 -26.39
CA THR A 550 26.96 5.96 -27.58
C THR A 550 26.74 5.06 -28.79
N PHE A 551 25.51 5.01 -29.30
CA PHE A 551 25.11 4.08 -30.37
C PHE A 551 23.99 4.64 -31.23
N THR A 552 23.80 4.05 -32.41
CA THR A 552 22.81 4.51 -33.39
C THR A 552 21.61 3.58 -33.45
N LEU A 553 20.43 4.19 -33.30
CA LEU A 553 19.10 3.64 -33.58
C LEU A 553 18.24 4.80 -34.12
N GLY A 554 17.36 4.52 -35.07
CA GLY A 554 16.48 5.54 -35.66
C GLY A 554 17.15 6.53 -36.62
N ILE A 555 16.38 7.52 -37.02
CA ILE A 555 16.79 8.63 -37.89
C ILE A 555 16.43 9.99 -37.27
N LYS A 556 16.89 11.04 -37.93
CA LYS A 556 16.41 12.41 -37.72
C LYS A 556 14.88 12.48 -37.60
N ASP A 557 14.43 13.30 -36.66
CA ASP A 557 13.02 13.58 -36.30
C ASP A 557 12.22 12.44 -35.63
N ASP A 558 12.78 11.23 -35.48
CA ASP A 558 12.21 10.23 -34.56
C ASP A 558 12.29 10.75 -33.10
N THR A 559 11.34 10.38 -32.23
CA THR A 559 11.38 10.64 -30.78
C THR A 559 11.86 9.39 -30.04
N PRO A 560 12.74 9.50 -29.04
CA PRO A 560 13.09 8.37 -28.20
C PRO A 560 11.89 7.91 -27.36
N ILE A 561 11.88 6.62 -27.01
CA ILE A 561 11.12 6.00 -25.93
C ILE A 561 12.07 5.07 -25.17
N VAL A 562 11.79 4.77 -23.90
CA VAL A 562 12.67 4.02 -22.99
C VAL A 562 11.79 3.09 -22.16
N GLY A 563 12.31 1.92 -21.78
CA GLY A 563 11.63 0.99 -20.89
C GLY A 563 12.25 -0.41 -20.85
N ASP A 564 11.91 -1.19 -19.84
CA ASP A 564 12.27 -2.61 -19.69
C ASP A 564 11.35 -3.51 -20.53
N TRP A 565 11.68 -3.65 -21.81
CA TRP A 565 10.87 -4.40 -22.78
C TRP A 565 10.83 -5.92 -22.55
N ASP A 566 11.71 -6.50 -21.73
CA ASP A 566 11.77 -7.95 -21.52
C ASP A 566 11.78 -8.43 -20.06
N GLY A 567 11.72 -7.51 -19.09
CA GLY A 567 11.59 -7.78 -17.66
C GLY A 567 12.88 -8.27 -17.01
N ASP A 568 14.05 -7.77 -17.46
CA ASP A 568 15.37 -8.10 -16.88
C ASP A 568 15.86 -7.08 -15.84
N GLY A 569 15.07 -6.04 -15.58
CA GLY A 569 15.36 -4.93 -14.68
C GLY A 569 16.24 -3.85 -15.29
N LYS A 570 16.27 -3.72 -16.63
CA LYS A 570 17.07 -2.70 -17.34
C LYS A 570 16.30 -2.06 -18.47
N ASP A 571 16.49 -0.76 -18.61
CA ASP A 571 15.91 -0.03 -19.71
C ASP A 571 16.64 -0.27 -21.02
N GLY A 572 15.91 -0.88 -21.96
CA GLY A 572 16.23 -0.78 -23.37
C GLY A 572 15.82 0.59 -23.93
N VAL A 573 16.17 0.84 -25.19
CA VAL A 573 15.73 2.05 -25.89
C VAL A 573 14.87 1.72 -27.10
N GLY A 574 13.96 2.62 -27.42
CA GLY A 574 13.23 2.61 -28.68
C GLY A 574 13.18 3.99 -29.34
N VAL A 575 12.69 4.01 -30.57
CA VAL A 575 12.32 5.25 -31.25
C VAL A 575 10.94 5.13 -31.88
N PHE A 576 10.09 6.12 -31.59
CA PHE A 576 8.82 6.34 -32.27
C PHE A 576 9.03 7.33 -33.42
N ARG A 577 8.38 7.10 -34.57
CA ARG A 577 8.45 7.95 -35.76
C ARG A 577 7.18 8.78 -35.93
N PRO A 578 7.18 10.09 -35.59
CA PRO A 578 5.97 10.93 -35.62
C PRO A 578 5.39 11.20 -37.01
N SER A 579 6.02 10.73 -38.08
CA SER A 579 5.51 10.87 -39.46
C SER A 579 4.64 9.70 -39.92
N ASN A 580 4.67 8.54 -39.24
CA ASN A 580 3.88 7.37 -39.63
C ASN A 580 3.59 6.34 -38.51
N GLY A 581 3.93 6.60 -37.25
CA GLY A 581 3.61 5.73 -36.12
C GLY A 581 4.48 4.46 -36.02
N LEU A 582 5.56 4.34 -36.81
CA LEU A 582 6.51 3.24 -36.64
C LEU A 582 7.25 3.36 -35.32
N ILE A 583 7.34 2.24 -34.61
CA ILE A 583 8.10 2.08 -33.37
C ILE A 583 9.18 1.03 -33.63
N TYR A 584 10.41 1.34 -33.21
CA TYR A 584 11.56 0.45 -33.27
C TYR A 584 12.07 0.27 -31.84
N ILE A 585 12.05 -0.95 -31.30
CA ILE A 585 12.45 -1.27 -29.92
C ILE A 585 13.76 -2.04 -29.93
N LYS A 586 14.60 -1.81 -28.92
CA LYS A 586 15.92 -2.42 -28.81
C LYS A 586 16.36 -2.60 -27.36
N ASN A 587 16.63 -3.84 -26.97
CA ASN A 587 17.04 -4.18 -25.60
C ASN A 587 18.56 -3.98 -25.43
N THR A 588 19.32 -4.02 -26.53
CA THR A 588 20.79 -3.90 -26.51
C THR A 588 21.30 -2.50 -26.84
N MET A 589 22.15 -1.92 -25.99
CA MET A 589 22.75 -0.58 -26.16
C MET A 589 23.90 -0.52 -27.17
N ALA A 590 23.67 -1.03 -28.38
CA ALA A 590 24.67 -1.11 -29.43
C ALA A 590 24.07 -0.75 -30.81
N THR A 591 24.91 -0.23 -31.70
CA THR A 591 24.48 0.12 -33.06
C THR A 591 24.09 -1.15 -33.83
N GLY A 592 22.85 -1.20 -34.33
CA GLY A 592 22.35 -2.35 -35.07
C GLY A 592 20.88 -2.23 -35.46
N PHE A 593 20.29 -3.34 -35.89
CA PHE A 593 18.86 -3.42 -36.13
C PHE A 593 18.06 -3.38 -34.82
N ALA A 594 16.81 -2.96 -34.91
CA ALA A 594 15.83 -3.08 -33.83
C ALA A 594 15.46 -4.56 -33.63
N ASP A 595 15.16 -4.92 -32.39
CA ASP A 595 14.76 -6.27 -32.00
C ASP A 595 13.26 -6.49 -32.29
N TYR A 596 12.46 -5.41 -32.20
CA TYR A 596 11.06 -5.37 -32.64
C TYR A 596 10.76 -4.13 -33.48
N VAL A 597 9.86 -4.29 -34.48
CA VAL A 597 9.33 -3.19 -35.29
C VAL A 597 7.80 -3.28 -35.35
N MET A 598 7.13 -2.29 -34.78
CA MET A 598 5.66 -2.23 -34.69
C MET A 598 5.10 -0.88 -35.16
N VAL A 599 3.77 -0.78 -35.21
CA VAL A 599 3.06 0.47 -35.54
C VAL A 599 1.95 0.74 -34.52
N LEU A 600 1.97 1.93 -33.92
CA LEU A 600 0.93 2.49 -33.07
C LEU A 600 0.80 4.00 -33.34
N GLY A 601 -0.39 4.56 -33.15
CA GLY A 601 -0.61 6.01 -33.28
C GLY A 601 -0.66 6.53 -34.72
N ILE A 602 -0.72 7.85 -34.85
CA ILE A 602 -0.85 8.60 -36.11
C ILE A 602 0.12 9.80 -36.15
N PRO A 603 0.28 10.48 -37.30
CA PRO A 603 1.19 11.61 -37.37
C PRO A 603 0.81 12.76 -36.42
N GLY A 604 1.79 13.21 -35.63
CA GLY A 604 1.61 14.23 -34.59
C GLY A 604 1.36 13.70 -33.18
N ASP A 605 1.23 12.38 -33.00
CA ASP A 605 1.34 11.75 -31.68
C ASP A 605 2.81 11.77 -31.19
N THR A 606 3.03 11.50 -29.91
CA THR A 606 4.36 11.37 -29.28
C THR A 606 4.45 9.99 -28.62
N GLY A 607 5.56 9.28 -28.81
CA GLY A 607 5.79 7.97 -28.19
C GLY A 607 6.06 8.08 -26.69
N ILE A 608 5.62 7.07 -25.95
CA ILE A 608 5.84 6.82 -24.52
C ILE A 608 5.98 5.31 -24.32
N ALA A 609 6.40 4.86 -23.14
CA ALA A 609 6.42 3.46 -22.74
C ALA A 609 6.30 3.34 -21.22
N GLY A 610 5.91 2.15 -20.75
CA GLY A 610 5.56 1.88 -19.36
C GLY A 610 4.83 0.54 -19.20
N ASP A 611 4.78 0.03 -17.98
CA ASP A 611 4.00 -1.14 -17.61
C ASP A 611 2.56 -0.72 -17.24
N TRP A 612 1.66 -0.76 -18.21
CA TRP A 612 0.26 -0.37 -18.02
C TRP A 612 -0.59 -1.44 -17.33
N ASN A 613 -0.01 -2.59 -16.97
CA ASN A 613 -0.75 -3.75 -16.45
C ASN A 613 -0.02 -4.56 -15.38
N ASN A 614 1.02 -3.98 -14.78
CA ASN A 614 1.80 -4.48 -13.65
C ASN A 614 2.26 -5.95 -13.86
N ASP A 615 2.75 -6.30 -15.06
CA ASP A 615 3.37 -7.62 -15.34
C ASP A 615 4.90 -7.65 -15.24
N GLY A 616 5.51 -6.52 -14.88
CA GLY A 616 6.95 -6.32 -14.73
C GLY A 616 7.65 -6.05 -16.06
N LYS A 617 6.96 -5.48 -17.05
CA LYS A 617 7.52 -5.18 -18.39
C LYS A 617 6.90 -3.94 -19.00
N ASP A 618 7.76 -3.10 -19.57
CA ASP A 618 7.31 -1.94 -20.30
C ASP A 618 6.83 -2.27 -21.70
N SER A 619 5.79 -1.56 -22.09
CA SER A 619 5.16 -1.71 -23.39
C SER A 619 4.80 -0.35 -24.00
N PRO A 620 4.81 -0.20 -25.34
CA PRO A 620 4.68 1.13 -25.92
C PRO A 620 3.30 1.75 -25.75
N GLY A 621 3.28 3.08 -25.69
CA GLY A 621 2.08 3.88 -25.83
C GLY A 621 2.30 5.08 -26.76
N VAL A 622 1.23 5.83 -27.00
CA VAL A 622 1.33 7.17 -27.58
C VAL A 622 0.44 8.16 -26.83
N PHE A 623 0.98 9.36 -26.60
CA PHE A 623 0.22 10.53 -26.21
C PHE A 623 -0.16 11.34 -27.46
N ARG A 624 -1.42 11.77 -27.54
CA ARG A 624 -1.95 12.62 -28.62
C ARG A 624 -2.23 14.03 -28.10
N PRO A 625 -1.35 15.02 -28.32
CA PRO A 625 -1.50 16.38 -27.78
C PRO A 625 -2.76 17.11 -28.26
N SER A 626 -3.27 16.78 -29.45
CA SER A 626 -4.49 17.37 -30.02
C SER A 626 -5.78 16.93 -29.33
N GLN A 627 -5.72 15.88 -28.51
CA GLN A 627 -6.85 15.32 -27.74
C GLN A 627 -6.54 15.18 -26.25
N VAL A 628 -5.29 15.47 -25.83
CA VAL A 628 -4.75 15.26 -24.48
C VAL A 628 -4.97 13.82 -23.99
N LYS A 629 -4.78 12.87 -24.93
CA LYS A 629 -5.26 11.50 -24.80
C LYS A 629 -4.13 10.49 -24.96
N TYR A 630 -4.11 9.53 -24.04
CA TYR A 630 -3.24 8.36 -24.04
C TYR A 630 -3.87 7.20 -24.82
N TYR A 631 -3.02 6.45 -25.52
CA TYR A 631 -3.35 5.16 -26.14
C TYR A 631 -2.22 4.19 -25.81
N LEU A 632 -2.51 3.16 -25.01
CA LEU A 632 -1.52 2.29 -24.37
C LEU A 632 -1.75 0.84 -24.84
N THR A 633 -0.69 0.06 -25.07
CA THR A 633 -0.85 -1.35 -25.49
C THR A 633 0.16 -2.26 -24.81
N ASN A 634 -0.34 -3.37 -24.27
CA ASN A 634 0.43 -4.32 -23.46
C ASN A 634 1.17 -5.33 -24.36
N LYS A 635 1.77 -4.83 -25.46
CA LYS A 635 2.30 -5.68 -26.53
C LYS A 635 3.57 -5.10 -27.14
N VAL A 636 4.69 -5.78 -26.90
CA VAL A 636 5.90 -5.68 -27.73
C VAL A 636 5.80 -6.74 -28.84
N CYS A 637 5.74 -6.33 -30.11
CA CYS A 637 5.52 -7.24 -31.24
C CYS A 637 6.23 -6.81 -32.53
N ASN A 638 6.21 -7.67 -33.55
CA ASN A 638 6.54 -7.31 -34.94
C ASN A 638 5.26 -7.12 -35.76
N CYS A 639 4.38 -6.20 -35.34
CA CYS A 639 3.00 -6.09 -35.82
C CYS A 639 2.42 -4.66 -35.75
N SER A 640 1.25 -4.43 -36.33
CA SER A 640 0.49 -3.18 -36.13
C SER A 640 -0.59 -3.40 -35.08
N VAL A 641 -0.73 -2.44 -34.16
CA VAL A 641 -1.62 -2.54 -33.00
C VAL A 641 -2.50 -1.29 -32.87
N ILE A 642 -3.54 -1.42 -32.05
CA ILE A 642 -4.30 -0.30 -31.47
C ILE A 642 -4.05 -0.31 -29.96
N GLY A 643 -4.32 0.81 -29.29
CA GLY A 643 -4.30 0.83 -27.82
C GLY A 643 -5.30 -0.19 -27.26
N ASP A 644 -4.84 -1.00 -26.31
CA ASP A 644 -5.67 -1.85 -25.46
C ASP A 644 -6.40 -1.00 -24.41
N PHE A 645 -5.78 0.11 -23.97
CA PHE A 645 -6.37 1.11 -23.08
C PHE A 645 -6.34 2.53 -23.66
N GLU A 646 -7.22 3.39 -23.16
CA GLU A 646 -7.23 4.82 -23.47
C GLU A 646 -7.72 5.70 -22.31
N SER A 647 -6.97 6.76 -21.99
CA SER A 647 -7.28 7.70 -20.90
C SER A 647 -6.98 9.15 -21.30
N VAL A 648 -7.56 10.12 -20.58
CA VAL A 648 -7.44 11.56 -20.84
C VAL A 648 -7.05 12.28 -19.55
N LEU A 649 -6.02 13.11 -19.63
CA LEU A 649 -5.51 13.90 -18.51
C LEU A 649 -5.00 15.27 -19.03
N GLY A 650 -5.34 16.37 -18.36
CA GLY A 650 -4.85 17.72 -18.72
C GLY A 650 -5.68 18.49 -19.75
N ILE A 651 -5.07 19.51 -20.38
CA ILE A 651 -5.66 20.35 -21.41
C ILE A 651 -4.76 20.50 -22.65
N ALA A 652 -5.32 21.00 -23.75
CA ALA A 652 -4.59 21.22 -24.99
C ALA A 652 -3.38 22.16 -24.80
N GLY A 653 -2.19 21.68 -25.16
CA GLY A 653 -0.91 22.36 -24.96
C GLY A 653 -0.07 21.82 -23.81
N ASP A 654 -0.63 20.96 -22.96
CA ASP A 654 0.14 20.17 -22.01
C ASP A 654 0.93 19.05 -22.74
N GLN A 655 2.09 18.68 -22.20
CA GLN A 655 2.95 17.61 -22.69
C GLN A 655 2.71 16.36 -21.84
N GLY A 656 2.48 15.22 -22.49
CA GLY A 656 2.31 13.93 -21.81
C GLY A 656 3.64 13.26 -21.49
N PHE A 657 3.71 12.66 -20.31
CA PHE A 657 4.79 11.81 -19.80
C PHE A 657 4.20 10.77 -18.84
N VAL A 658 5.00 9.82 -18.36
CA VAL A 658 4.52 8.58 -17.71
C VAL A 658 5.54 8.10 -16.69
N GLY A 659 5.10 7.48 -15.60
CA GLY A 659 5.98 6.98 -14.55
C GLY A 659 5.24 6.31 -13.39
N ASP A 660 5.94 5.51 -12.60
CA ASP A 660 5.43 4.88 -11.38
C ASP A 660 5.36 5.88 -10.21
N TRP A 661 4.23 6.60 -10.12
CA TRP A 661 4.02 7.70 -9.16
C TRP A 661 3.77 7.23 -7.72
N ASP A 662 3.38 5.97 -7.54
CA ASP A 662 3.01 5.35 -6.27
C ASP A 662 3.57 3.94 -6.09
N GLY A 663 4.74 3.70 -6.68
CA GLY A 663 5.68 2.61 -6.39
C GLY A 663 5.09 1.21 -6.51
N ASP A 664 4.08 1.04 -7.36
CA ASP A 664 3.33 -0.21 -7.46
C ASP A 664 3.86 -1.16 -8.56
N GLY A 665 4.94 -0.73 -9.22
CA GLY A 665 5.55 -1.36 -10.39
C GLY A 665 4.82 -1.05 -11.70
N GLY A 666 3.66 -0.39 -11.64
CA GLY A 666 2.87 0.03 -12.79
C GLY A 666 3.12 1.48 -13.15
N THR A 667 3.02 1.79 -14.43
CA THR A 667 3.29 3.13 -14.95
C THR A 667 2.01 3.96 -15.08
N GLY A 668 1.88 4.99 -14.25
CA GLY A 668 0.82 5.98 -14.33
C GLY A 668 1.00 7.00 -15.46
N THR A 669 -0.02 7.85 -15.64
CA THR A 669 -0.01 8.94 -16.64
C THR A 669 0.24 10.29 -15.98
N GLY A 670 1.03 11.15 -16.63
CA GLY A 670 1.36 12.50 -16.16
C GLY A 670 1.22 13.53 -17.27
N VAL A 671 0.91 14.78 -16.93
CA VAL A 671 0.96 15.89 -17.90
C VAL A 671 1.60 17.13 -17.30
N PHE A 672 2.53 17.71 -18.06
CA PHE A 672 3.30 18.88 -17.71
C PHE A 672 2.88 20.07 -18.56
N ARG A 673 2.66 21.23 -17.94
CA ARG A 673 2.27 22.47 -18.64
C ARG A 673 3.48 23.37 -18.94
N PRO A 674 3.98 23.43 -20.19
CA PRO A 674 5.24 24.12 -20.51
C PRO A 674 5.16 25.66 -20.45
N SER A 675 4.01 26.22 -20.08
CA SER A 675 3.79 27.66 -19.93
C SER A 675 3.87 28.15 -18.49
N ASN A 676 3.86 27.24 -17.48
CA ASN A 676 3.94 27.62 -16.07
C ASN A 676 4.48 26.53 -15.11
N GLY A 677 4.84 25.34 -15.58
CA GLY A 677 5.37 24.26 -14.74
C GLY A 677 4.31 23.48 -13.95
N LEU A 678 3.02 23.73 -14.17
CA LEU A 678 1.97 22.97 -13.49
C LEU A 678 1.93 21.53 -14.01
N THR A 679 2.01 20.59 -13.08
CA THR A 679 2.04 19.15 -13.33
C THR A 679 0.83 18.49 -12.71
N TYR A 680 0.28 17.50 -13.41
CA TYR A 680 -0.77 16.60 -12.93
C TYR A 680 -0.31 15.16 -13.12
N LEU A 681 -0.40 14.33 -12.08
CA LEU A 681 -0.07 12.91 -12.10
C LEU A 681 -1.33 12.09 -11.76
N ARG A 682 -1.46 10.93 -12.39
CA ARG A 682 -2.57 9.98 -12.19
C ARG A 682 -2.01 8.56 -12.20
N ASN A 683 -2.35 7.78 -11.17
CA ASN A 683 -1.73 6.48 -10.94
C ASN A 683 -2.33 5.43 -11.87
N ASP A 684 -3.66 5.32 -11.96
CA ASP A 684 -4.33 4.43 -12.93
C ASP A 684 -4.24 5.00 -14.36
N PRO A 685 -3.48 4.36 -15.28
CA PRO A 685 -3.30 4.83 -16.65
C PRO A 685 -4.46 4.39 -17.57
N THR A 686 -5.29 3.44 -17.13
CA THR A 686 -6.27 2.72 -17.96
C THR A 686 -7.65 3.38 -17.98
N THR A 687 -7.96 4.23 -16.99
CA THR A 687 -9.26 4.92 -16.89
C THR A 687 -9.15 6.44 -16.92
N ASN A 688 -10.25 7.10 -17.30
CA ASN A 688 -10.38 8.56 -17.25
C ASN A 688 -10.71 9.03 -15.83
N GLY A 689 -10.12 10.14 -15.39
CA GLY A 689 -10.47 10.74 -14.11
C GLY A 689 -9.72 12.04 -13.84
N PHE A 690 -9.76 12.49 -12.59
CA PHE A 690 -8.92 13.59 -12.11
C PHE A 690 -7.49 13.10 -11.86
N ALA A 691 -6.58 14.05 -11.66
CA ALA A 691 -5.24 13.75 -11.19
C ALA A 691 -5.27 13.36 -9.71
N ASP A 692 -4.48 12.36 -9.33
CA ASP A 692 -4.27 11.94 -7.95
C ASP A 692 -3.24 12.86 -7.25
N MET A 693 -2.39 13.53 -8.04
CA MET A 693 -1.42 14.52 -7.56
C MET A 693 -1.34 15.75 -8.48
N SER A 694 -1.10 16.94 -7.91
CA SER A 694 -0.79 18.15 -8.70
C SER A 694 0.11 19.12 -7.96
N PHE A 695 1.12 19.66 -8.64
CA PHE A 695 2.13 20.56 -8.08
C PHE A 695 2.75 21.43 -9.19
N VAL A 696 3.55 22.44 -8.84
CA VAL A 696 4.27 23.31 -9.77
C VAL A 696 5.78 23.10 -9.66
N TYR A 697 6.39 22.59 -10.72
CA TYR A 697 7.83 22.41 -10.84
C TYR A 697 8.32 22.81 -12.23
N GLY A 698 9.47 23.48 -12.33
CA GLY A 698 9.97 24.03 -13.59
C GLY A 698 9.37 25.37 -14.00
N ILE A 699 9.82 25.89 -15.15
CA ILE A 699 9.51 27.23 -15.68
C ILE A 699 9.18 27.14 -17.18
N PRO A 700 8.72 28.23 -17.82
CA PRO A 700 8.34 28.19 -19.23
C PRO A 700 9.48 27.77 -20.17
N GLY A 701 9.23 26.75 -20.99
CA GLY A 701 10.20 26.21 -21.95
C GLY A 701 11.12 25.10 -21.42
N ASP A 702 10.91 24.63 -20.19
CA ASP A 702 11.48 23.35 -19.73
C ASP A 702 10.75 22.16 -20.39
N TYR A 703 11.38 20.98 -20.37
CA TYR A 703 10.82 19.70 -20.81
C TYR A 703 10.78 18.74 -19.62
N ALA A 704 9.63 18.14 -19.33
CA ALA A 704 9.48 17.20 -18.21
C ALA A 704 9.67 15.73 -18.62
N PHE A 705 10.07 14.93 -17.64
CA PHE A 705 10.20 13.48 -17.66
C PHE A 705 10.18 12.98 -16.20
N SER A 706 10.44 11.71 -16.01
CA SER A 706 10.25 10.93 -14.78
C SER A 706 11.34 9.87 -14.65
N GLY A 707 11.53 9.37 -13.44
CA GLY A 707 12.53 8.35 -13.12
C GLY A 707 12.77 8.29 -11.61
N ASN A 708 13.33 7.20 -11.14
CA ASN A 708 13.87 7.08 -9.80
C ASN A 708 15.31 7.62 -9.74
N TRP A 709 15.47 8.87 -9.29
CA TRP A 709 16.79 9.49 -9.15
C TRP A 709 17.59 9.03 -7.92
N SER A 710 16.98 8.19 -7.08
CA SER A 710 17.48 7.86 -5.75
C SER A 710 18.63 6.87 -5.80
N VAL A 711 19.87 7.37 -5.76
CA VAL A 711 21.05 6.53 -5.54
C VAL A 711 20.89 5.81 -4.20
N ILE A 712 20.73 4.49 -4.22
CA ILE A 712 20.77 3.66 -3.01
C ILE A 712 22.20 3.73 -2.45
N ILE A 713 22.42 4.65 -1.52
CA ILE A 713 23.68 4.75 -0.76
C ILE A 713 23.69 3.59 0.23
N SER A 714 24.10 2.42 -0.25
CA SER A 714 24.38 1.23 0.55
C SER A 714 25.57 1.47 1.50
N GLY A 715 25.27 2.15 2.61
CA GLY A 715 26.17 2.38 3.74
C GLY A 715 27.13 3.56 3.58
N ALA A 716 26.66 4.79 3.86
CA ALA A 716 27.56 5.86 4.29
C ALA A 716 26.89 6.82 5.30
N SER A 717 27.53 6.98 6.47
CA SER A 717 27.20 8.01 7.44
C SER A 717 27.22 9.40 6.81
N SER A 718 26.26 10.26 7.18
CA SER A 718 26.12 11.62 6.67
C SER A 718 27.37 12.50 6.88
N GLN A 719 28.16 12.65 5.82
CA GLN A 719 29.08 13.77 5.66
C GLN A 719 28.89 14.43 4.29
N LEU A 720 29.04 15.76 4.31
CA LEU A 720 29.13 16.69 3.18
C LEU A 720 27.83 17.40 2.74
N ALA A 721 27.26 18.20 3.65
CA ALA A 721 26.68 19.47 3.24
C ALA A 721 27.81 20.49 3.04
N PRO A 722 28.03 21.06 1.83
CA PRO A 722 29.00 22.13 1.63
C PRO A 722 28.51 23.42 2.30
N THR A 723 29.26 23.89 3.30
CA THR A 723 28.99 25.17 3.96
C THR A 723 29.22 26.34 3.02
N PHE A 724 28.16 27.05 2.64
CA PHE A 724 28.28 28.38 2.05
C PHE A 724 28.52 29.42 3.17
N GLN A 725 29.64 30.14 3.06
CA GLN A 725 29.92 31.38 3.79
C GLN A 725 29.47 32.57 2.91
N PRO A 726 29.16 33.74 3.53
CA PRO A 726 28.13 34.65 3.04
C PRO A 726 28.47 35.50 1.80
#